data_AF-A0A522BS68-F1
#
_entry.id   AF-A0A522BS68-F1
#
_cell.length_a   1.000
_cell.length_b   1.000
_cell.length_c   1.000
_cell.angle_alpha   90.00
_cell.angle_beta   90.00
_cell.angle_gamma   90.00
#
_symmetry.space_group_name_H-M   'P 1'
#
loop_
_entity.id
_entity.type
_entity.pdbx_description
1 polymer ?
#
loop_
_entity_poly.entity_id
_entity_poly.type
_entity_poly.pdbx_seq_one_letter_code
_entity_poly.pdbx_strand_id
1 'polypeptide(L)'
;MFSFSSLVTKDQTLTNDGAAVKDRRMLDVRRPHQNWHLPTLLLSSRYMAFEIPQPHPHHKQHLSIGVALTALTLAVAFHYLFAEVPYGFSFAVFVALLVAGLHMVIALTGRGGNTWAYLFLIPVVLGVVAESLLASWAVRLLTPVLVAVSLAFFSYWRTHPAIPFWEVKSLWPSALITETIFPIHGLEEFFSGLRVGKNWFRALIGAVVALPFLIVIGSLFSGADPLLRQTLSDLLNFERLPEFTWKFFRDLIAFFFFLGLGWGMLSRALTGRRPVLRERGEPVDRVIYGTFLAVINILFGLFLAFQFIYFFGGESLVAVRGLTYAEYARSGFFELLWVAIIVFLIAWVIYRNTEMREWLSRGLTLLLILQTGVVIVSATMRLLLYINAYGLSVSRWWAAAVILLISAVLLGLALGTLSKRGFAFIAKTLFLGILFVLSGLLLVNVEGWVVKTNVDRFLSGQTKKLDLFYLEDLSSDAIPALVSLYQKPWPSESPEGRHEGEGRALTSRQELANSLRDSSDRIIKMVYADWRRATIADYRAVAAASSVPEQVKVNNLPQAKASPFNPILGVPAGEVPERYEGNIILDGKPITDLRGLLPREVIGNVSLQNTGISSLVGLPQTITGDLDLQGNNLTSLAGIPETIGGNLNLSRNPLQSLAGLPRSIGGTSFYLYDIPAKTIPPGTNIGYVINVNSWQVELIQDAKAKGYPVYVAPKSAI
;
A
#
# COMPACT_ATOMS: atom_id res chain seq x y z
N MET A 1 36.55 -3.47 90.51
CA MET A 1 36.50 -2.91 89.15
C MET A 1 35.04 -2.81 88.76
N PHE A 2 34.54 -1.59 88.58
CA PHE A 2 33.13 -1.18 88.49
C PHE A 2 32.24 -2.14 87.64
N SER A 3 31.19 -2.79 88.16
CA SER A 3 29.87 -2.30 88.68
C SER A 3 28.91 -1.93 87.52
N PHE A 4 27.65 -2.38 87.36
CA PHE A 4 26.61 -3.11 88.15
C PHE A 4 25.57 -3.66 87.12
N SER A 5 25.06 -4.92 87.18
CA SER A 5 23.85 -5.42 87.90
C SER A 5 22.51 -4.78 87.45
N SER A 6 21.34 -5.44 87.39
CA SER A 6 20.87 -6.78 87.76
C SER A 6 19.42 -6.95 87.27
N LEU A 7 19.01 -8.21 87.12
CA LEU A 7 17.73 -8.73 86.62
C LEU A 7 16.92 -9.32 87.81
N VAL A 8 15.61 -9.56 87.59
CA VAL A 8 14.66 -10.45 88.33
C VAL A 8 14.17 -9.94 89.73
N THR A 9 12.92 -10.11 90.22
CA THR A 9 11.97 -11.25 90.18
C THR A 9 10.57 -10.91 90.75
N LYS A 10 9.53 -11.62 90.25
CA LYS A 10 8.29 -12.17 90.91
C LYS A 10 7.30 -11.22 91.63
N ASP A 11 5.99 -11.45 91.70
CA ASP A 11 5.18 -12.68 91.75
C ASP A 11 3.68 -12.39 91.39
N GLN A 12 2.98 -13.45 90.94
CA GLN A 12 1.59 -13.93 91.24
C GLN A 12 0.49 -12.95 91.75
N THR A 13 -0.81 -12.99 91.39
CA THR A 13 -1.79 -14.08 91.15
C THR A 13 -3.14 -13.50 90.65
N LEU A 14 -3.88 -14.28 89.82
CA LEU A 14 -5.33 -14.64 89.81
C LEU A 14 -6.34 -13.77 90.63
N THR A 15 -7.56 -13.40 90.20
CA THR A 15 -8.70 -14.20 89.67
C THR A 15 -9.91 -13.30 89.28
N ASN A 16 -10.64 -13.77 88.24
CA ASN A 16 -12.11 -13.88 88.05
C ASN A 16 -13.14 -12.73 88.11
N ASP A 17 -14.01 -12.80 87.08
CA ASP A 17 -15.48 -12.63 87.02
C ASP A 17 -16.07 -11.24 87.32
N GLY A 18 -17.08 -10.71 86.62
CA GLY A 18 -18.06 -11.26 85.69
C GLY A 18 -19.38 -10.47 85.86
N ALA A 19 -20.16 -10.34 84.78
CA ALA A 19 -21.55 -9.86 84.69
C ALA A 19 -21.79 -8.33 84.92
N ALA A 20 -22.22 -7.53 83.93
CA ALA A 20 -23.43 -7.52 83.09
C ALA A 20 -24.63 -6.74 83.71
N VAL A 21 -25.36 -6.04 82.82
CA VAL A 21 -26.81 -5.75 82.81
C VAL A 21 -27.26 -4.25 82.85
N LYS A 22 -27.65 -3.79 81.65
CA LYS A 22 -28.90 -3.11 81.19
C LYS A 22 -29.38 -1.72 81.68
N ASP A 23 -29.67 -0.93 80.62
CA ASP A 23 -30.93 -0.23 80.25
C ASP A 23 -31.30 1.21 80.69
N ARG A 24 -31.55 2.00 79.62
CA ARG A 24 -32.67 2.93 79.34
C ARG A 24 -32.71 4.34 79.94
N ARG A 25 -32.79 5.34 79.04
CA ARG A 25 -33.92 6.28 78.73
C ARG A 25 -33.37 7.60 78.16
N MET A 26 -33.65 7.91 76.88
CA MET A 26 -34.70 8.82 76.35
C MET A 26 -34.37 10.32 76.38
N LEU A 27 -34.24 10.86 75.14
CA LEU A 27 -34.80 12.11 74.59
C LEU A 27 -34.68 13.41 75.40
N ASP A 28 -33.93 14.38 74.84
CA ASP A 28 -34.39 15.77 74.84
C ASP A 28 -34.00 16.51 73.54
N VAL A 29 -34.92 17.36 73.10
CA VAL A 29 -34.95 18.09 71.83
C VAL A 29 -34.61 19.55 72.13
N ARG A 30 -33.64 20.14 71.42
CA ARG A 30 -33.62 21.57 71.03
C ARG A 30 -32.47 21.86 70.06
N ARG A 31 -32.81 22.35 68.86
CA ARG A 31 -31.88 23.02 67.93
C ARG A 31 -31.56 24.43 68.44
N PRO A 32 -30.42 25.02 68.03
CA PRO A 32 -30.52 26.03 66.98
C PRO A 32 -29.44 25.90 65.88
N HIS A 33 -29.90 26.25 64.67
CA HIS A 33 -29.21 26.90 63.54
C HIS A 33 -27.67 27.05 63.63
N GLN A 34 -26.90 26.36 62.80
CA GLN A 34 -26.58 26.69 61.39
C GLN A 34 -25.16 27.23 61.28
N ASN A 35 -24.22 26.32 61.04
CA ASN A 35 -22.98 26.58 60.28
C ASN A 35 -22.67 25.30 59.51
N TRP A 36 -22.82 25.36 58.19
CA TRP A 36 -22.51 24.26 57.28
C TRP A 36 -20.99 24.11 57.18
N HIS A 37 -20.43 23.19 57.94
CA HIS A 37 -19.15 22.56 57.61
C HIS A 37 -19.45 21.10 57.30
N LEU A 38 -19.53 20.76 56.00
CA LEU A 38 -19.48 19.37 55.56
C LEU A 38 -18.17 18.74 56.08
N PRO A 39 -18.21 17.63 56.83
CA PRO A 39 -17.00 16.93 57.17
C PRO A 39 -16.38 16.34 55.90
N THR A 40 -15.10 16.63 55.72
CA THR A 40 -14.16 16.03 54.78
C THR A 40 -14.11 14.50 54.97
N LEU A 41 -15.10 13.81 54.41
CA LEU A 41 -15.24 12.36 54.45
C LEU A 41 -15.45 11.78 53.05
N LEU A 42 -14.69 12.24 52.05
CA LEU A 42 -14.71 11.66 50.69
C LEU A 42 -13.34 11.69 49.99
N LEU A 43 -12.22 11.48 50.70
CA LEU A 43 -10.88 11.41 50.07
C LEU A 43 -9.96 10.31 50.65
N SER A 44 -10.55 9.22 51.15
CA SER A 44 -9.76 8.06 51.60
C SER A 44 -10.43 6.71 51.35
N SER A 45 -11.11 6.53 50.20
CA SER A 45 -11.27 5.17 49.66
C SER A 45 -9.92 4.71 49.12
N ARG A 46 -9.11 4.23 50.07
CA ARG A 46 -7.89 3.47 49.84
C ARG A 46 -8.12 2.50 48.70
N TYR A 47 -7.19 2.53 47.75
CA TYR A 47 -6.76 1.41 46.94
C TYR A 47 -6.70 0.14 47.82
N MET A 48 -7.82 -0.58 47.98
CA MET A 48 -7.76 -1.96 48.40
C MET A 48 -7.06 -2.68 47.27
N ALA A 49 -5.84 -3.16 47.53
CA ALA A 49 -5.23 -4.17 46.72
C ALA A 49 -6.20 -5.36 46.71
N PHE A 50 -6.97 -5.48 45.63
CA PHE A 50 -7.73 -6.67 45.35
C PHE A 50 -6.69 -7.78 45.17
N GLU A 51 -6.47 -8.59 46.20
CA GLU A 51 -5.68 -9.82 46.09
C GLU A 51 -6.41 -10.70 45.09
N ILE A 52 -5.85 -10.78 43.89
CA ILE A 52 -6.39 -11.57 42.79
C ILE A 52 -6.21 -13.04 43.18
N PRO A 53 -7.27 -13.84 43.39
CA PRO A 53 -7.12 -15.27 43.57
C PRO A 53 -6.45 -15.83 42.32
N GLN A 54 -5.28 -16.45 42.50
CA GLN A 54 -4.59 -17.14 41.42
C GLN A 54 -5.51 -18.29 40.97
N PRO A 55 -5.91 -18.36 39.69
CA PRO A 55 -6.75 -19.46 39.23
C PRO A 55 -6.01 -20.78 39.43
N HIS A 56 -6.74 -21.82 39.86
CA HIS A 56 -6.20 -23.17 40.06
C HIS A 56 -5.41 -23.63 38.82
N PRO A 57 -4.25 -24.31 38.96
CA PRO A 57 -3.38 -24.67 37.83
C PRO A 57 -4.09 -25.41 36.68
N HIS A 58 -5.05 -26.29 36.98
CA HIS A 58 -5.87 -26.95 35.95
C HIS A 58 -6.73 -25.97 35.13
N HIS A 59 -7.29 -24.93 35.78
CA HIS A 59 -8.07 -23.90 35.09
C HIS A 59 -7.20 -23.07 34.12
N LYS A 60 -5.94 -22.78 34.48
CA LYS A 60 -4.98 -22.11 33.59
C LYS A 60 -4.66 -22.97 32.36
N GLN A 61 -4.46 -24.28 32.53
CA GLN A 61 -4.19 -25.20 31.41
C GLN A 61 -5.36 -25.29 30.43
N HIS A 62 -6.59 -25.42 30.92
CA HIS A 62 -7.78 -25.44 30.06
C HIS A 62 -7.98 -24.13 29.28
N LEU A 63 -7.69 -22.97 29.89
CA LEU A 63 -7.73 -21.67 29.22
C LEU A 63 -6.65 -21.53 28.13
N SER A 64 -5.43 -21.99 28.41
CA SER A 64 -4.33 -21.99 27.43
C SER A 64 -4.64 -22.88 26.22
N ILE A 65 -5.21 -24.07 26.45
CA ILE A 65 -5.68 -24.97 25.39
C ILE A 65 -6.81 -24.30 24.59
N GLY A 66 -7.76 -23.65 25.26
CA GLY A 66 -8.83 -22.90 24.62
C GLY A 66 -8.31 -21.80 23.68
N VAL A 67 -7.33 -21.01 24.11
CA VAL A 67 -6.70 -19.98 23.25
C VAL A 67 -5.97 -20.58 22.05
N ALA A 68 -5.24 -21.68 22.24
CA ALA A 68 -4.54 -22.35 21.14
C ALA A 68 -5.53 -22.93 20.12
N LEU A 69 -6.62 -23.53 20.57
CA LEU A 69 -7.69 -24.03 19.70
C LEU A 69 -8.41 -22.90 18.95
N THR A 70 -8.68 -21.77 19.62
CA THR A 70 -9.25 -20.58 18.95
C THR A 70 -8.30 -20.02 17.90
N ALA A 71 -6.99 -19.91 18.20
CA ALA A 71 -5.98 -19.46 17.24
C ALA A 71 -5.86 -20.41 16.04
N LEU A 72 -5.89 -21.73 16.28
CA LEU A 72 -5.89 -22.74 15.23
C LEU A 72 -7.15 -22.65 14.35
N THR A 73 -8.32 -22.50 14.97
CA THR A 73 -9.59 -22.34 14.24
C THR A 73 -9.58 -21.08 13.37
N LEU A 74 -9.03 -19.97 13.89
CA LEU A 74 -8.86 -18.73 13.13
C LEU A 74 -7.85 -18.88 11.99
N ALA A 75 -6.74 -19.61 12.17
CA ALA A 75 -5.79 -19.89 11.10
C ALA A 75 -6.40 -20.76 10.00
N VAL A 76 -7.21 -21.76 10.36
CA VAL A 76 -7.97 -22.57 9.39
C VAL A 76 -8.99 -21.71 8.66
N ALA A 77 -9.74 -20.86 9.37
CA ALA A 77 -10.68 -19.92 8.76
C ALA A 77 -9.96 -18.95 7.80
N PHE A 78 -8.78 -18.44 8.18
CA PHE A 78 -7.94 -17.59 7.32
C PHE A 78 -7.54 -18.33 6.04
N HIS A 79 -7.10 -19.59 6.15
CA HIS A 79 -6.80 -20.41 4.98
C HIS A 79 -8.03 -20.54 4.07
N TYR A 80 -9.18 -20.97 4.58
CA TYR A 80 -10.37 -21.14 3.73
C TYR A 80 -10.91 -19.84 3.12
N LEU A 81 -10.79 -18.71 3.82
CA LEU A 81 -11.33 -17.42 3.37
C LEU A 81 -10.41 -16.67 2.41
N PHE A 82 -9.09 -16.89 2.47
CA PHE A 82 -8.09 -16.13 1.69
C PHE A 82 -7.10 -16.98 0.88
N ALA A 83 -7.13 -18.32 0.97
CA ALA A 83 -6.08 -19.16 0.37
C ALA A 83 -5.93 -18.96 -1.14
N GLU A 84 -7.04 -18.67 -1.82
CA GLU A 84 -7.11 -18.64 -3.28
C GLU A 84 -7.63 -17.31 -3.82
N VAL A 85 -7.90 -16.31 -2.96
CA VAL A 85 -8.80 -15.21 -3.29
C VAL A 85 -8.28 -13.87 -2.73
N PRO A 86 -8.17 -12.82 -3.56
CA PRO A 86 -7.95 -11.46 -3.07
C PRO A 86 -9.24 -10.92 -2.45
N TYR A 87 -9.07 -10.31 -1.28
CA TYR A 87 -10.06 -9.84 -0.30
C TYR A 87 -11.36 -9.23 -0.87
N GLY A 88 -12.46 -9.49 -0.16
CA GLY A 88 -13.83 -9.01 -0.42
C GLY A 88 -14.71 -9.28 0.81
N PHE A 89 -15.97 -9.68 0.67
CA PHE A 89 -16.83 -10.02 1.82
C PHE A 89 -16.26 -11.09 2.76
N SER A 90 -15.38 -11.98 2.28
CA SER A 90 -14.68 -12.94 3.14
C SER A 90 -13.84 -12.26 4.23
N PHE A 91 -13.33 -11.06 3.96
CA PHE A 91 -12.60 -10.24 4.93
C PHE A 91 -13.50 -9.82 6.10
N ALA A 92 -14.72 -9.37 5.81
CA ALA A 92 -15.69 -8.99 6.84
C ALA A 92 -16.03 -10.16 7.77
N VAL A 93 -16.29 -11.33 7.18
CA VAL A 93 -16.57 -12.57 7.93
C VAL A 93 -15.38 -12.94 8.81
N PHE A 94 -14.17 -12.88 8.24
CA PHE A 94 -12.96 -13.22 8.98
C PHE A 94 -12.70 -12.29 10.17
N VAL A 95 -12.82 -10.97 9.96
CA VAL A 95 -12.64 -9.98 11.02
C VAL A 95 -13.69 -10.15 12.11
N ALA A 96 -14.93 -10.49 11.76
CA ALA A 96 -15.98 -10.81 12.73
C ALA A 96 -15.60 -12.03 13.59
N LEU A 97 -15.07 -13.10 12.97
CA LEU A 97 -14.56 -14.28 13.70
C LEU A 97 -13.39 -13.92 14.62
N LEU A 98 -12.46 -13.06 14.17
CA LEU A 98 -11.35 -12.59 15.00
C LEU A 98 -11.83 -11.80 16.22
N VAL A 99 -12.73 -10.84 16.02
CA VAL A 99 -13.30 -10.05 17.12
C VAL A 99 -14.06 -10.96 18.08
N ALA A 100 -14.85 -11.91 17.57
CA ALA A 100 -15.56 -12.90 18.40
C ALA A 100 -14.58 -13.78 19.21
N GLY A 101 -13.50 -14.25 18.59
CA GLY A 101 -12.45 -15.02 19.27
C GLY A 101 -11.80 -14.23 20.42
N LEU A 102 -11.47 -12.96 20.21
CA LEU A 102 -10.95 -12.09 21.28
C LEU A 102 -11.97 -11.87 22.41
N HIS A 103 -13.25 -11.71 22.08
CA HIS A 103 -14.31 -11.61 23.09
C HIS A 103 -14.52 -12.90 23.87
N MET A 104 -14.40 -14.06 23.21
CA MET A 104 -14.44 -15.36 23.87
C MET A 104 -13.32 -15.49 24.91
N VAL A 105 -12.09 -15.02 24.61
CA VAL A 105 -10.99 -15.01 25.59
C VAL A 105 -11.34 -14.14 26.82
N ILE A 106 -11.99 -13.00 26.64
CA ILE A 106 -12.47 -12.16 27.76
C ILE A 106 -13.54 -12.89 28.57
N ALA A 107 -14.52 -13.49 27.90
CA ALA A 107 -15.62 -14.21 28.53
C ALA A 107 -15.11 -15.40 29.36
N LEU A 108 -14.18 -16.18 28.80
CA LEU A 108 -13.56 -17.33 29.47
C LEU A 108 -12.70 -16.93 30.66
N THR A 109 -12.03 -15.78 30.59
CA THR A 109 -11.20 -15.29 31.71
C THR A 109 -12.02 -14.56 32.77
N GLY A 110 -13.24 -14.11 32.45
CA GLY A 110 -14.08 -13.27 33.34
C GLY A 110 -13.43 -11.94 33.71
N ARG A 111 -12.31 -11.57 33.06
CA ARG A 111 -11.41 -10.48 33.47
C ARG A 111 -11.25 -9.48 32.34
N GLY A 112 -12.29 -8.68 32.17
CA GLY A 112 -12.25 -7.52 31.30
C GLY A 112 -12.04 -6.24 32.11
N GLY A 113 -10.90 -5.58 31.95
CA GLY A 113 -10.63 -4.33 32.67
C GLY A 113 -11.17 -3.09 31.96
N ASN A 114 -10.63 -2.77 30.79
CA ASN A 114 -10.83 -1.43 30.22
C ASN A 114 -11.84 -1.39 29.06
N THR A 115 -12.97 -0.72 29.26
CA THR A 115 -14.04 -0.65 28.26
C THR A 115 -13.77 0.38 27.16
N TRP A 116 -13.00 1.46 27.39
CA TRP A 116 -12.74 2.40 26.29
C TRP A 116 -11.87 1.81 25.18
N ALA A 117 -11.22 0.66 25.41
CA ALA A 117 -10.46 -0.07 24.39
C ALA A 117 -11.30 -0.38 23.13
N TYR A 118 -12.63 -0.44 23.25
CA TYR A 118 -13.56 -0.56 22.11
C TYR A 118 -13.40 0.54 21.06
N LEU A 119 -12.82 1.70 21.39
CA LEU A 119 -12.49 2.74 20.41
C LEU A 119 -11.54 2.22 19.31
N PHE A 120 -10.66 1.26 19.62
CA PHE A 120 -9.80 0.63 18.61
C PHE A 120 -10.55 -0.29 17.64
N LEU A 121 -11.83 -0.61 17.90
CA LEU A 121 -12.65 -1.29 16.90
C LEU A 121 -13.21 -0.33 15.85
N ILE A 122 -13.14 0.99 16.04
CA ILE A 122 -13.60 1.96 15.03
C ILE A 122 -12.79 1.81 13.72
N PRO A 123 -11.44 1.87 13.71
CA PRO A 123 -10.66 1.58 12.51
C PRO A 123 -10.92 0.17 11.94
N VAL A 124 -11.22 -0.81 12.79
CA VAL A 124 -11.54 -2.18 12.36
C VAL A 124 -12.82 -2.21 11.54
N VAL A 125 -13.88 -1.57 12.05
CA VAL A 125 -15.15 -1.46 11.34
C VAL A 125 -15.00 -0.65 10.05
N LEU A 126 -14.29 0.48 10.10
CA LEU A 126 -14.05 1.30 8.89
C LEU A 126 -13.24 0.54 7.84
N GLY A 127 -12.25 -0.26 8.26
CA GLY A 127 -11.51 -1.16 7.36
C GLY A 127 -12.40 -2.23 6.74
N VAL A 128 -13.21 -2.92 7.53
CA VAL A 128 -14.18 -3.91 7.00
C VAL A 128 -15.14 -3.28 6.01
N VAL A 129 -15.62 -2.07 6.31
CA VAL A 129 -16.48 -1.30 5.40
C VAL A 129 -15.73 -0.93 4.13
N ALA A 130 -14.48 -0.48 4.21
CA ALA A 130 -13.66 -0.14 3.04
C ALA A 130 -13.47 -1.36 2.11
N GLU A 131 -13.04 -2.50 2.63
CA GLU A 131 -12.87 -3.76 1.86
C GLU A 131 -14.17 -4.29 1.28
N SER A 132 -15.29 -4.06 1.97
CA SER A 132 -16.61 -4.45 1.45
C SER A 132 -17.11 -3.49 0.38
N LEU A 133 -16.71 -2.22 0.44
CA LEU A 133 -17.19 -1.16 -0.46
C LEU A 133 -16.36 -1.00 -1.73
N LEU A 134 -15.05 -1.21 -1.65
CA LEU A 134 -14.07 -0.84 -2.68
C LEU A 134 -13.29 -2.07 -3.15
N ALA A 135 -12.98 -2.11 -4.46
CA ALA A 135 -12.23 -3.17 -5.10
C ALA A 135 -10.73 -2.83 -5.30
N SER A 136 -10.34 -1.58 -5.01
CA SER A 136 -8.97 -1.11 -5.23
C SER A 136 -7.90 -1.95 -4.52
N TRP A 137 -6.82 -2.22 -5.24
CA TRP A 137 -5.67 -2.98 -4.72
C TRP A 137 -5.03 -2.34 -3.47
N ALA A 138 -5.06 -1.01 -3.37
CA ALA A 138 -4.49 -0.29 -2.24
C ALA A 138 -5.28 -0.55 -0.95
N VAL A 139 -6.62 -0.61 -1.05
CA VAL A 139 -7.50 -0.97 0.07
C VAL A 139 -7.20 -2.39 0.52
N ARG A 140 -7.09 -3.32 -0.44
CA ARG A 140 -6.76 -4.75 -0.23
C ARG A 140 -5.42 -4.99 0.46
N LEU A 141 -4.47 -4.08 0.26
CA LEU A 141 -3.14 -4.15 0.87
C LEU A 141 -3.08 -3.49 2.25
N LEU A 142 -3.66 -2.31 2.39
CA LEU A 142 -3.47 -1.46 3.57
C LEU A 142 -4.47 -1.78 4.69
N THR A 143 -5.68 -2.22 4.35
CA THR A 143 -6.72 -2.50 5.35
C THR A 143 -6.34 -3.63 6.31
N PRO A 144 -5.81 -4.79 5.85
CA PRO A 144 -5.40 -5.85 6.77
C PRO A 144 -4.36 -5.37 7.79
N VAL A 145 -3.43 -4.51 7.39
CA VAL A 145 -2.41 -3.92 8.27
C VAL A 145 -3.05 -3.01 9.31
N LEU A 146 -3.95 -2.11 8.88
CA LEU A 146 -4.68 -1.21 9.79
C LEU A 146 -5.52 -2.01 10.81
N VAL A 147 -6.23 -3.03 10.36
CA VAL A 147 -7.05 -3.91 11.20
C VAL A 147 -6.18 -4.68 12.18
N ALA A 148 -5.06 -5.26 11.73
CA ALA A 148 -4.13 -5.98 12.58
C ALA A 148 -3.55 -5.10 13.70
N VAL A 149 -3.08 -3.89 13.37
CA VAL A 149 -2.59 -2.91 14.35
C VAL A 149 -3.69 -2.54 15.34
N SER A 150 -4.90 -2.25 14.84
CA SER A 150 -6.01 -1.83 15.69
C SER A 150 -6.48 -2.95 16.63
N LEU A 151 -6.52 -4.20 16.17
CA LEU A 151 -6.85 -5.37 16.99
C LEU A 151 -5.77 -5.67 18.04
N ALA A 152 -4.49 -5.46 17.72
CA ALA A 152 -3.41 -5.59 18.69
C ALA A 152 -3.55 -4.58 19.84
N PHE A 153 -3.88 -3.32 19.51
CA PHE A 153 -4.15 -2.29 20.52
C PHE A 153 -5.44 -2.58 21.31
N PHE A 154 -6.50 -3.06 20.66
CA PHE A 154 -7.71 -3.51 21.34
C PHE A 154 -7.40 -4.61 22.36
N SER A 155 -6.70 -5.68 21.94
CA SER A 155 -6.31 -6.81 22.81
C SER A 155 -5.50 -6.33 24.03
N TYR A 156 -4.51 -5.45 23.79
CA TYR A 156 -3.67 -4.89 24.84
C TYR A 156 -4.45 -4.04 25.84
N TRP A 157 -5.23 -3.07 25.35
CA TRP A 157 -5.91 -2.10 26.22
C TRP A 157 -7.10 -2.72 26.93
N ARG A 158 -7.82 -3.66 26.31
CA ARG A 158 -8.97 -4.33 26.92
C ARG A 158 -8.62 -5.10 28.18
N THR A 159 -7.42 -5.69 28.21
CA THR A 159 -6.85 -6.43 29.36
C THR A 159 -6.14 -5.53 30.37
N HIS A 160 -6.03 -4.24 30.09
CA HIS A 160 -5.47 -3.26 31.01
C HIS A 160 -6.43 -3.01 32.18
N PRO A 161 -5.94 -2.75 33.42
CA PRO A 161 -6.76 -2.22 34.50
C PRO A 161 -7.60 -1.02 34.04
N ALA A 162 -8.83 -0.90 34.59
CA ALA A 162 -9.74 0.19 34.28
C ALA A 162 -9.12 1.53 34.67
N ILE A 163 -8.61 2.24 33.67
CA ILE A 163 -8.10 3.60 33.79
C ILE A 163 -8.87 4.42 32.75
N PRO A 164 -9.51 5.54 33.13
CA PRO A 164 -10.24 6.33 32.17
C PRO A 164 -9.30 6.89 31.11
N PHE A 165 -9.79 6.99 29.87
CA PHE A 165 -8.99 7.31 28.70
C PHE A 165 -8.16 8.60 28.84
N TRP A 166 -8.68 9.61 29.54
CA TRP A 166 -8.01 10.90 29.74
C TRP A 166 -6.82 10.82 30.71
N GLU A 167 -6.79 9.84 31.61
CA GLU A 167 -5.67 9.62 32.55
C GLU A 167 -4.54 8.78 31.94
N VAL A 168 -4.78 8.17 30.77
CA VAL A 168 -3.78 7.39 30.05
C VAL A 168 -2.70 8.32 29.52
N LYS A 169 -1.54 8.32 30.19
CA LYS A 169 -0.39 9.15 29.82
C LYS A 169 0.11 8.81 28.42
N SER A 170 0.28 7.53 28.09
CA SER A 170 0.74 7.07 26.78
C SER A 170 -0.14 5.94 26.25
N LEU A 171 -0.60 6.05 25.00
CA LEU A 171 -1.25 4.95 24.29
C LEU A 171 -0.24 3.92 23.77
N TRP A 172 1.03 4.30 23.65
CA TRP A 172 2.09 3.46 23.13
C TRP A 172 2.59 2.52 24.21
N PRO A 173 2.31 1.21 24.12
CA PRO A 173 2.79 0.27 25.10
C PRO A 173 4.16 -0.20 24.64
N SER A 174 5.23 0.29 25.28
CA SER A 174 6.60 -0.22 25.02
C SER A 174 6.66 -1.75 25.11
N ALA A 175 5.87 -2.31 26.03
CA ALA A 175 5.65 -3.74 26.20
C ALA A 175 5.06 -4.44 24.96
N LEU A 176 4.17 -3.80 24.17
CA LEU A 176 3.52 -4.46 23.04
C LEU A 176 4.52 -4.86 21.95
N ILE A 177 5.54 -4.05 21.68
CA ILE A 177 6.57 -4.36 20.67
C ILE A 177 7.59 -5.37 21.22
N THR A 178 8.03 -5.19 22.47
CA THR A 178 9.01 -6.07 23.12
C THR A 178 8.43 -7.44 23.47
N GLU A 179 7.12 -7.55 23.72
CA GLU A 179 6.41 -8.79 24.02
C GLU A 179 5.87 -9.50 22.76
N THR A 180 5.68 -8.80 21.63
CA THR A 180 5.01 -9.36 20.43
C THR A 180 5.92 -9.53 19.21
N ILE A 181 6.90 -8.65 18.96
CA ILE A 181 7.59 -8.60 17.65
C ILE A 181 9.10 -8.85 17.76
N PHE A 182 9.79 -8.37 18.81
CA PHE A 182 11.25 -8.55 18.94
C PHE A 182 11.70 -8.60 20.41
N PRO A 183 12.36 -9.68 20.87
CA PRO A 183 12.96 -9.74 22.20
C PRO A 183 14.35 -9.06 22.19
N ILE A 184 14.44 -7.78 21.82
CA ILE A 184 15.71 -7.04 21.90
C ILE A 184 15.79 -6.37 23.28
N HIS A 185 15.95 -7.19 24.31
CA HIS A 185 16.41 -6.73 25.62
C HIS A 185 17.93 -6.61 25.54
N GLY A 186 18.48 -5.44 25.17
CA GLY A 186 19.94 -5.26 25.12
C GLY A 186 20.48 -3.93 24.57
N LEU A 187 19.75 -3.25 23.67
CA LEU A 187 20.23 -1.96 23.13
C LEU A 187 20.19 -0.82 24.16
N GLU A 188 19.18 -0.79 25.04
CA GLU A 188 19.11 0.19 26.14
C GLU A 188 20.24 -0.04 27.18
N GLU A 189 20.59 -1.29 27.46
CA GLU A 189 21.71 -1.64 28.35
C GLU A 189 23.06 -1.25 27.75
N PHE A 190 23.24 -1.43 26.44
CA PHE A 190 24.44 -1.01 25.72
C PHE A 190 24.73 0.50 25.83
N PHE A 191 23.70 1.35 25.69
CA PHE A 191 23.88 2.81 25.81
C PHE A 191 23.91 3.31 27.26
N SER A 192 23.20 2.65 28.19
CA SER A 192 23.15 3.05 29.61
C SER A 192 24.43 2.73 30.39
N GLY A 193 25.25 1.78 29.92
CA GLY A 193 26.51 1.38 30.55
C GLY A 193 27.70 2.31 30.33
N LEU A 194 27.61 3.28 29.41
CA LEU A 194 28.72 4.19 29.07
C LEU A 194 28.81 5.39 30.04
N ARG A 195 29.11 5.13 31.32
CA ARG A 195 29.50 6.17 32.28
C ARG A 195 30.94 6.59 32.02
N VAL A 196 31.15 7.59 31.14
CA VAL A 196 32.50 8.08 30.81
C VAL A 196 32.66 9.57 31.14
N GLY A 197 33.78 9.90 31.79
CA GLY A 197 34.00 11.11 32.60
C GLY A 197 34.52 12.37 31.90
N LYS A 198 34.40 12.55 30.57
CA LYS A 198 34.80 13.81 29.90
C LYS A 198 33.88 14.19 28.72
N ASN A 199 33.52 15.48 28.59
CA ASN A 199 32.55 15.99 27.60
C ASN A 199 32.95 15.76 26.13
N TRP A 200 34.25 15.80 25.80
CA TRP A 200 34.72 15.54 24.42
C TRP A 200 34.52 14.09 23.99
N PHE A 201 34.64 13.13 24.91
CA PHE A 201 34.41 11.71 24.64
C PHE A 201 32.92 11.42 24.40
N ARG A 202 32.03 12.13 25.09
CA ARG A 202 30.57 12.07 24.88
C ARG A 202 30.16 12.66 23.52
N ALA A 203 30.79 13.77 23.12
CA ALA A 203 30.61 14.32 21.76
C ALA A 203 31.09 13.34 20.68
N LEU A 204 32.22 12.65 20.90
CA LEU A 204 32.72 11.60 20.00
C LEU A 204 31.71 10.44 19.87
N ILE A 205 31.13 9.97 20.98
CA ILE A 205 30.06 8.95 20.93
C ILE A 205 28.86 9.45 20.12
N GLY A 206 28.41 10.68 20.33
CA GLY A 206 27.32 11.28 19.53
C GLY A 206 27.63 11.33 18.03
N ALA A 207 28.86 11.67 17.66
CA ALA A 207 29.32 11.67 16.26
C ALA A 207 29.39 10.25 15.66
N VAL A 208 29.89 9.27 16.43
CA VAL A 208 29.94 7.86 16.01
C VAL A 208 28.52 7.28 15.83
N VAL A 209 27.58 7.61 16.73
CA VAL A 209 26.17 7.21 16.60
C VAL A 209 25.49 7.87 15.41
N ALA A 210 25.93 9.06 14.99
CA ALA A 210 25.44 9.71 13.78
C ALA A 210 25.92 9.00 12.49
N LEU A 211 27.07 8.33 12.52
CA LEU A 211 27.73 7.79 11.32
C LEU A 211 26.84 6.81 10.51
N PRO A 212 26.14 5.83 11.10
CA PRO A 212 25.22 4.97 10.34
C PRO A 212 24.08 5.75 9.67
N PHE A 213 23.54 6.77 10.35
CA PHE A 213 22.50 7.63 9.78
C PHE A 213 23.05 8.52 8.67
N LEU A 214 24.28 9.02 8.79
CA LEU A 214 24.95 9.75 7.72
C LEU A 214 25.16 8.86 6.49
N ILE A 215 25.53 7.59 6.67
CA ILE A 215 25.69 6.63 5.57
C ILE A 215 24.33 6.34 4.93
N VAL A 216 23.29 6.05 5.71
CA VAL A 216 21.95 5.72 5.17
C VAL A 216 21.29 6.93 4.52
N ILE A 217 21.29 8.10 5.17
CA ILE A 217 20.68 9.32 4.63
C ILE A 217 21.52 9.84 3.46
N GLY A 218 22.84 9.83 3.58
CA GLY A 218 23.76 10.20 2.50
C GLY A 218 23.63 9.27 1.30
N SER A 219 23.47 7.97 1.50
CA SER A 219 23.24 7.01 0.42
C SER A 219 21.85 7.13 -0.18
N LEU A 220 20.81 7.43 0.60
CA LEU A 220 19.49 7.76 0.06
C LEU A 220 19.55 9.04 -0.78
N PHE A 221 20.34 10.04 -0.38
CA PHE A 221 20.56 11.25 -1.18
C PHE A 221 21.40 11.00 -2.43
N SER A 222 22.36 10.08 -2.40
CA SER A 222 23.19 9.72 -3.56
C SER A 222 22.56 8.66 -4.46
N GLY A 223 21.66 7.85 -3.92
CA GLY A 223 21.21 6.56 -4.45
C GLY A 223 19.91 6.62 -5.23
N ALA A 224 19.67 7.70 -5.97
CA ALA A 224 18.62 7.77 -6.99
C ALA A 224 18.92 6.87 -8.20
N ASP A 225 19.38 5.63 -7.96
CA ASP A 225 20.02 4.77 -8.95
C ASP A 225 19.14 3.54 -9.29
N PRO A 226 18.70 3.39 -10.56
CA PRO A 226 17.98 2.22 -11.06
C PRO A 226 18.71 0.89 -10.87
N LEU A 227 20.04 0.88 -10.69
CA LEU A 227 20.86 -0.33 -10.59
C LEU A 227 20.56 -1.19 -9.35
N LEU A 228 20.22 -0.58 -8.20
CA LEU A 228 19.92 -1.32 -6.96
C LEU A 228 18.65 -2.20 -7.11
N ARG A 229 17.76 -1.81 -8.03
CA ARG A 229 16.52 -2.51 -8.34
C ARG A 229 16.76 -3.82 -9.07
N GLN A 230 17.84 -3.92 -9.84
CA GLN A 230 18.21 -5.11 -10.61
C GLN A 230 18.96 -6.14 -9.75
N THR A 231 19.78 -5.68 -8.80
CA THR A 231 20.52 -6.58 -7.88
C THR A 231 19.61 -7.25 -6.84
N LEU A 232 18.55 -6.57 -6.41
CA LEU A 232 17.57 -7.13 -5.46
C LEU A 232 16.57 -8.09 -6.10
N SER A 233 16.23 -7.93 -7.39
CA SER A 233 15.37 -8.90 -8.09
C SER A 233 16.09 -10.24 -8.33
N ASP A 234 17.40 -10.21 -8.54
CA ASP A 234 18.19 -11.44 -8.79
C ASP A 234 18.51 -12.21 -7.50
N LEU A 235 18.66 -11.51 -6.36
CA LEU A 235 18.92 -12.12 -5.04
C LEU A 235 17.66 -12.62 -4.32
N LEU A 236 16.48 -12.07 -4.64
CA LEU A 236 15.19 -12.45 -4.06
C LEU A 236 14.27 -13.07 -5.12
N ASN A 237 14.80 -14.00 -5.91
CA ASN A 237 14.00 -14.87 -6.78
C ASN A 237 13.17 -15.88 -5.94
N PHE A 238 12.14 -15.37 -5.26
CA PHE A 238 11.13 -16.17 -4.56
C PHE A 238 10.17 -16.92 -5.52
N GLU A 239 10.33 -16.74 -6.84
CA GLU A 239 9.50 -17.37 -7.89
C GLU A 239 9.70 -18.89 -8.04
N ARG A 240 10.55 -19.53 -7.23
CA ARG A 240 10.77 -20.99 -7.24
C ARG A 240 10.15 -21.75 -6.08
N LEU A 241 9.47 -21.07 -5.15
CA LEU A 241 8.76 -21.78 -4.10
C LEU A 241 7.45 -22.36 -4.69
N PRO A 242 7.19 -23.67 -4.57
CA PRO A 242 5.89 -24.23 -4.93
C PRO A 242 4.78 -23.38 -4.29
N GLU A 243 3.65 -23.15 -4.98
CA GLU A 243 2.52 -22.36 -4.45
C GLU A 243 2.10 -22.82 -3.04
N PHE A 244 2.24 -24.13 -2.79
CA PHE A 244 2.04 -24.74 -1.48
C PHE A 244 2.91 -24.13 -0.37
N THR A 245 4.19 -23.87 -0.65
CA THR A 245 5.14 -23.33 0.32
C THR A 245 4.78 -21.90 0.70
N TRP A 246 4.40 -21.06 -0.27
CA TRP A 246 3.95 -19.70 0.02
C TRP A 246 2.65 -19.69 0.85
N LYS A 247 1.67 -20.52 0.48
CA LYS A 247 0.41 -20.70 1.24
C LYS A 247 0.72 -21.14 2.67
N PHE A 248 1.57 -22.15 2.84
CA PHE A 248 1.99 -22.65 4.15
C PHE A 248 2.64 -21.58 5.02
N PHE A 249 3.61 -20.83 4.51
CA PHE A 249 4.28 -19.77 5.29
C PHE A 249 3.33 -18.61 5.61
N ARG A 250 2.46 -18.20 4.70
CA ARG A 250 1.40 -17.21 4.95
C ARG A 250 0.50 -17.65 6.11
N ASP A 251 0.03 -18.89 6.08
CA ASP A 251 -0.87 -19.44 7.10
C ASP A 251 -0.17 -19.63 8.44
N LEU A 252 1.12 -19.97 8.42
CA LEU A 252 1.97 -20.06 9.60
C LEU A 252 2.16 -18.69 10.26
N ILE A 253 2.43 -17.65 9.48
CA ILE A 253 2.52 -16.26 9.97
C ILE A 253 1.18 -15.83 10.58
N ALA A 254 0.07 -16.12 9.90
CA ALA A 254 -1.27 -15.81 10.41
C ALA A 254 -1.55 -16.54 11.74
N PHE A 255 -1.24 -17.84 11.82
CA PHE A 255 -1.37 -18.62 13.06
C PHE A 255 -0.58 -18.01 14.22
N PHE A 256 0.70 -17.70 14.02
CA PHE A 256 1.52 -17.09 15.07
C PHE A 256 1.05 -15.69 15.46
N PHE A 257 0.54 -14.91 14.51
CA PHE A 257 -0.07 -13.61 14.81
C PHE A 257 -1.32 -13.77 15.70
N PHE A 258 -2.24 -14.67 15.37
CA PHE A 258 -3.46 -14.90 16.18
C PHE A 258 -3.14 -15.53 17.54
N LEU A 259 -2.19 -16.47 17.58
CA LEU A 259 -1.69 -17.05 18.82
C LEU A 259 -1.05 -15.97 19.70
N GLY A 260 -0.25 -15.07 19.13
CA GLY A 260 0.36 -13.94 19.84
C GLY A 260 -0.68 -13.00 20.43
N LEU A 261 -1.72 -12.65 19.67
CA LEU A 261 -2.83 -11.82 20.15
C LEU A 261 -3.59 -12.49 21.31
N GLY A 262 -3.99 -13.76 21.15
CA GLY A 262 -4.75 -14.50 22.15
C GLY A 262 -3.94 -14.84 23.40
N TRP A 263 -2.69 -15.25 23.24
CA TRP A 263 -1.77 -15.58 24.33
C TRP A 263 -1.34 -14.34 25.10
N GLY A 264 -1.04 -13.24 24.40
CA GLY A 264 -0.78 -11.94 25.02
C GLY A 264 -1.97 -11.47 25.86
N MET A 265 -3.19 -11.62 25.34
CA MET A 265 -4.42 -11.29 26.06
C MET A 265 -4.62 -12.17 27.31
N LEU A 266 -4.51 -13.49 27.16
CA LEU A 266 -4.73 -14.45 28.24
C LEU A 266 -3.68 -14.30 29.34
N SER A 267 -2.40 -14.23 28.98
CA SER A 267 -1.30 -14.11 29.93
C SER A 267 -1.47 -12.87 30.80
N ARG A 268 -1.87 -11.73 30.22
CA ARG A 268 -2.14 -10.48 30.95
C ARG A 268 -3.37 -10.58 31.85
N ALA A 269 -4.47 -11.14 31.34
CA ALA A 269 -5.69 -11.34 32.13
C ALA A 269 -5.47 -12.26 33.36
N LEU A 270 -4.65 -13.31 33.21
CA LEU A 270 -4.35 -14.28 34.27
C LEU A 270 -3.34 -13.76 35.30
N THR A 271 -2.30 -13.07 34.84
CA THR A 271 -1.20 -12.60 35.72
C THR A 271 -1.49 -11.26 36.37
N GLY A 272 -2.52 -10.52 35.92
CA GLY A 272 -2.80 -9.17 36.40
C GLY A 272 -1.61 -8.22 36.20
N ARG A 273 -0.71 -8.53 35.24
CA ARG A 273 0.51 -7.79 34.98
C ARG A 273 0.16 -6.32 34.76
N ARG A 274 0.49 -5.50 35.75
CA ARG A 274 0.53 -4.05 35.58
C ARG A 274 1.64 -3.78 34.57
N PRO A 275 1.41 -2.93 33.55
CA PRO A 275 2.52 -2.54 32.71
C PRO A 275 3.60 -1.95 33.60
N VAL A 276 4.84 -2.38 33.39
CA VAL A 276 5.99 -1.66 33.89
C VAL A 276 5.99 -0.35 33.12
N LEU A 277 5.29 0.66 33.66
CA LEU A 277 5.57 2.06 33.35
C LEU A 277 6.98 2.27 33.88
N ARG A 278 7.97 1.93 33.05
CA ARG A 278 9.38 2.09 33.41
C ARG A 278 9.54 3.56 33.75
N GLU A 279 9.74 3.85 35.03
CA GLU A 279 10.14 5.18 35.46
C GLU A 279 11.42 5.52 34.72
N ARG A 280 11.49 6.80 34.31
CA ARG A 280 12.56 7.38 33.50
C ARG A 280 13.92 6.74 33.81
N GLY A 281 14.56 6.20 32.76
CA GLY A 281 16.02 6.11 32.78
C GLY A 281 16.59 7.50 32.98
N GLU A 282 17.79 7.60 33.58
CA GLU A 282 18.46 8.88 33.77
C GLU A 282 18.50 9.67 32.44
N PRO A 283 18.33 11.01 32.50
CA PRO A 283 18.36 11.83 31.30
C PRO A 283 19.66 11.56 30.54
N VAL A 284 19.53 10.99 29.34
CA VAL A 284 20.67 10.74 28.44
C VAL A 284 21.38 12.06 28.16
N ASP A 285 22.70 11.99 28.09
CA ASP A 285 23.60 13.15 28.12
C ASP A 285 23.29 14.18 27.03
N ARG A 286 23.02 15.43 27.46
CA ARG A 286 22.77 16.61 26.62
C ARG A 286 23.77 16.75 25.48
N VAL A 287 25.05 16.46 25.73
CA VAL A 287 26.12 16.63 24.74
C VAL A 287 25.95 15.63 23.60
N ILE A 288 25.52 14.39 23.88
CA ILE A 288 25.36 13.34 22.87
C ILE A 288 24.26 13.72 21.87
N TYR A 289 23.07 14.08 22.36
CA TYR A 289 21.97 14.49 21.48
C TYR A 289 22.25 15.80 20.74
N GLY A 290 22.89 16.77 21.41
CA GLY A 290 23.27 18.04 20.79
C GLY A 290 24.23 17.83 19.62
N THR A 291 25.30 17.04 19.81
CA THR A 291 26.26 16.72 18.75
C THR A 291 25.62 15.91 17.63
N PHE A 292 24.84 14.87 17.94
CA PHE A 292 24.13 14.07 16.94
C PHE A 292 23.21 14.95 16.07
N LEU A 293 22.35 15.76 16.68
CA LEU A 293 21.43 16.62 15.94
C LEU A 293 22.17 17.69 15.12
N ALA A 294 23.25 18.27 15.65
CA ALA A 294 24.04 19.26 14.91
C ALA A 294 24.65 18.66 13.64
N VAL A 295 25.24 17.47 13.72
CA VAL A 295 25.82 16.76 12.57
C VAL A 295 24.76 16.45 11.52
N ILE A 296 23.57 15.97 11.92
CA ILE A 296 22.47 15.71 11.00
C ILE A 296 21.93 17.01 10.35
N ASN A 297 21.80 18.10 11.11
CA ASN A 297 21.36 19.39 10.56
C ASN A 297 22.37 19.97 9.56
N ILE A 298 23.68 19.76 9.76
CA ILE A 298 24.72 20.17 8.80
C ILE A 298 24.58 19.36 7.51
N LEU A 299 24.39 18.03 7.60
CA LEU A 299 24.15 17.19 6.42
C LEU A 299 22.93 17.68 5.63
N PHE A 300 21.80 17.93 6.30
CA PHE A 300 20.59 18.45 5.67
C PHE A 300 20.80 19.85 5.09
N GLY A 301 21.52 20.73 5.78
CA GLY A 301 21.86 22.06 5.29
C GLY A 301 22.68 21.99 4.00
N LEU A 302 23.68 21.10 3.94
CA LEU A 302 24.47 20.85 2.74
C LEU A 302 23.62 20.28 1.60
N PHE A 303 22.77 19.30 1.89
CA PHE A 303 21.85 18.73 0.91
C PHE A 303 20.89 19.79 0.34
N LEU A 304 20.28 20.62 1.18
CA LEU A 304 19.42 21.71 0.76
C LEU A 304 20.19 22.72 -0.10
N ALA A 305 21.42 23.06 0.25
CA ALA A 305 22.26 23.95 -0.57
C ALA A 305 22.44 23.40 -2.00
N PHE A 306 22.70 22.10 -2.14
CA PHE A 306 22.72 21.46 -3.46
C PHE A 306 21.36 21.51 -4.16
N GLN A 307 20.26 21.21 -3.47
CA GLN A 307 18.92 21.29 -4.07
C GLN A 307 18.58 22.70 -4.57
N PHE A 308 18.92 23.73 -3.81
CA PHE A 308 18.75 25.13 -4.20
C PHE A 308 19.54 25.46 -5.46
N ILE A 309 20.78 24.98 -5.60
CA ILE A 309 21.59 25.17 -6.82
C ILE A 309 20.92 24.51 -8.03
N TYR A 310 20.39 23.29 -7.90
CA TYR A 310 19.67 22.63 -8.98
C TYR A 310 18.34 23.32 -9.34
N PHE A 311 17.64 23.86 -8.34
CA PHE A 311 16.32 24.49 -8.53
C PHE A 311 16.44 25.90 -9.15
N PHE A 312 17.45 26.68 -8.73
CA PHE A 312 17.72 28.02 -9.26
C PHE A 312 18.70 28.02 -10.46
N GLY A 313 19.32 26.87 -10.77
CA GLY A 313 20.24 26.69 -11.90
C GLY A 313 19.57 26.62 -13.28
N GLY A 314 18.23 26.59 -13.35
CA GLY A 314 17.43 26.73 -14.57
C GLY A 314 17.34 25.50 -15.48
N GLU A 315 16.48 25.58 -16.51
CA GLU A 315 16.27 24.54 -17.54
C GLU A 315 17.57 24.17 -18.29
N SER A 316 18.56 25.07 -18.30
CA SER A 316 19.87 24.86 -18.93
C SER A 316 20.71 23.76 -18.27
N LEU A 317 20.49 23.41 -16.99
CA LEU A 317 21.21 22.31 -16.35
C LEU A 317 20.54 20.94 -16.59
N VAL A 318 19.23 20.93 -16.82
CA VAL A 318 18.44 19.71 -17.10
C VAL A 318 18.55 19.30 -18.57
N ALA A 319 18.58 20.28 -19.49
CA ALA A 319 18.78 20.03 -20.92
C ALA A 319 20.18 19.48 -21.26
N VAL A 320 21.21 19.82 -20.48
CA VAL A 320 22.61 19.40 -20.72
C VAL A 320 22.84 17.91 -20.44
N ARG A 321 21.92 17.22 -19.73
CA ARG A 321 22.06 15.78 -19.42
C ARG A 321 21.14 14.85 -20.21
N GLY A 322 20.33 15.37 -21.15
CA GLY A 322 19.47 14.55 -22.01
C GLY A 322 18.41 13.71 -21.28
N LEU A 323 18.14 14.00 -20.00
CA LEU A 323 17.14 13.26 -19.22
C LEU A 323 15.73 13.66 -19.68
N THR A 324 14.86 12.67 -19.83
CA THR A 324 13.45 12.93 -20.09
C THR A 324 12.79 13.54 -18.84
N TYR A 325 11.74 14.34 -19.04
CA TYR A 325 11.01 14.98 -17.95
C TYR A 325 10.48 13.98 -16.89
N ALA A 326 10.10 12.77 -17.33
CA ALA A 326 9.67 11.69 -16.43
C ALA A 326 10.80 11.11 -15.57
N GLU A 327 12.01 11.00 -16.11
CA GLU A 327 13.18 10.47 -15.38
C GLU A 327 13.64 11.45 -14.31
N TYR A 328 13.61 12.76 -14.59
CA TYR A 328 13.88 13.79 -13.59
C TYR A 328 12.84 13.79 -12.45
N ALA A 329 11.55 13.66 -12.79
CA ALA A 329 10.48 13.70 -11.78
C ALA A 329 10.42 12.47 -10.87
N ARG A 330 10.85 11.29 -11.35
CA ARG A 330 10.80 10.02 -10.62
C ARG A 330 12.08 9.70 -9.83
N SER A 331 13.23 10.21 -10.26
CA SER A 331 14.50 9.98 -9.57
C SER A 331 14.59 10.77 -8.26
N GLY A 332 14.91 10.09 -7.15
CA GLY A 332 15.05 10.73 -5.84
C GLY A 332 13.73 10.98 -5.09
N PHE A 333 12.55 10.80 -5.70
CA PHE A 333 11.27 11.09 -5.03
C PHE A 333 11.02 10.20 -3.81
N PHE A 334 11.21 8.88 -3.97
CA PHE A 334 10.93 7.92 -2.90
C PHE A 334 11.96 8.04 -1.77
N GLU A 335 13.20 8.37 -2.13
CA GLU A 335 14.31 8.62 -1.22
C GLU A 335 14.00 9.81 -0.30
N LEU A 336 13.45 10.90 -0.85
CA LEU A 336 13.01 12.05 -0.05
C LEU A 336 11.88 11.67 0.93
N LEU A 337 10.99 10.77 0.53
CA LEU A 337 9.92 10.27 1.40
C LEU A 337 10.48 9.46 2.58
N TRP A 338 11.43 8.55 2.30
CA TRP A 338 12.12 7.78 3.34
C TRP A 338 12.88 8.67 4.31
N VAL A 339 13.56 9.69 3.80
CA VAL A 339 14.27 10.68 4.62
C VAL A 339 13.32 11.39 5.58
N ALA A 340 12.13 11.79 5.13
CA ALA A 340 11.14 12.42 6.00
C ALA A 340 10.62 11.48 7.10
N ILE A 341 10.45 10.19 6.80
CA ILE A 341 10.10 9.16 7.79
C ILE A 341 11.23 9.00 8.83
N ILE A 342 12.49 8.93 8.38
CA ILE A 342 13.66 8.84 9.27
C ILE A 342 13.72 10.06 10.20
N VAL A 343 13.49 11.27 9.67
CA VAL A 343 13.46 12.49 10.48
C VAL A 343 12.34 12.45 11.52
N PHE A 344 11.15 11.99 11.15
CA PHE A 344 10.08 11.77 12.12
C PHE A 344 10.53 10.83 13.25
N LEU A 345 11.16 9.69 12.92
CA LEU A 345 11.63 8.73 13.92
C LEU A 345 12.73 9.31 14.82
N ILE A 346 13.69 10.04 14.26
CA ILE A 346 14.72 10.74 15.01
C ILE A 346 14.06 11.73 15.98
N ALA A 347 13.22 12.64 15.47
CA ALA A 347 12.57 13.66 16.28
C ALA A 347 11.65 13.04 17.34
N TRP A 348 11.00 11.92 17.04
CA TRP A 348 10.19 11.14 17.98
C TRP A 348 11.01 10.58 19.14
N VAL A 349 12.15 9.93 18.85
CA VAL A 349 13.05 9.37 19.87
C VAL A 349 13.65 10.48 20.74
N ILE A 350 14.09 11.58 20.12
CA ILE A 350 14.63 12.73 20.87
C ILE A 350 13.55 13.33 21.76
N TYR A 351 12.31 13.48 21.28
CA TYR A 351 11.21 14.02 22.11
C TYR A 351 10.88 13.07 23.26
N ARG A 352 10.80 11.77 23.01
CA ARG A 352 10.58 10.77 24.06
C ARG A 352 11.60 10.87 25.19
N ASN A 353 12.87 11.06 24.84
CA ASN A 353 13.96 11.03 25.82
C ASN A 353 14.24 12.37 26.49
N THR A 354 14.07 13.49 25.78
CA THR A 354 14.43 14.83 26.28
C THR A 354 13.23 15.67 26.73
N GLU A 355 12.00 15.28 26.37
CA GLU A 355 10.77 16.08 26.49
C GLU A 355 10.88 17.51 25.94
N MET A 356 11.91 17.78 25.10
CA MET A 356 12.18 19.10 24.55
C MET A 356 12.30 20.22 25.62
N ARG A 357 12.75 19.85 26.83
CA ARG A 357 12.94 20.78 27.96
C ARG A 357 14.12 21.72 27.72
N GLU A 358 15.15 21.24 27.05
CA GLU A 358 16.35 22.02 26.73
C GLU A 358 16.18 22.80 25.44
N TRP A 359 16.67 24.03 25.43
CA TRP A 359 16.52 24.91 24.27
C TRP A 359 17.32 24.42 23.04
N LEU A 360 18.48 23.78 23.25
CA LEU A 360 19.35 23.33 22.17
C LEU A 360 18.75 22.14 21.41
N SER A 361 18.37 21.06 22.12
CA SER A 361 17.74 19.88 21.50
C SER A 361 16.40 20.26 20.84
N ARG A 362 15.63 21.12 21.49
CA ARG A 362 14.40 21.70 20.93
C ARG A 362 14.66 22.50 19.66
N GLY A 363 15.62 23.41 19.70
CA GLY A 363 15.97 24.26 18.56
C GLY A 363 16.48 23.45 17.36
N LEU A 364 17.41 22.53 17.59
CA LEU A 364 17.97 21.67 16.53
C LEU A 364 16.95 20.66 15.97
N THR A 365 16.00 20.18 16.79
CA THR A 365 14.91 19.34 16.30
C THR A 365 13.93 20.14 15.45
N LEU A 366 13.56 21.35 15.87
CA LEU A 366 12.71 22.25 15.08
C LEU A 366 13.39 22.66 13.77
N LEU A 367 14.69 22.93 13.80
CA LEU A 367 15.47 23.21 12.60
C LEU A 367 15.48 22.01 11.64
N LEU A 368 15.68 20.80 12.15
CA LEU A 368 15.66 19.58 11.34
C LEU A 368 14.28 19.33 10.70
N ILE A 369 13.19 19.55 11.45
CA ILE A 369 11.83 19.46 10.93
C ILE A 369 11.60 20.53 9.85
N LEU A 370 12.08 21.76 10.06
CA LEU A 370 11.97 22.84 9.08
C LEU A 370 12.73 22.53 7.79
N GLN A 371 13.98 22.07 7.90
CA GLN A 371 14.79 21.63 6.75
C GLN A 371 14.08 20.51 5.98
N THR A 372 13.48 19.55 6.68
CA THR A 372 12.69 18.47 6.08
C THR A 372 11.41 18.99 5.43
N GLY A 373 10.79 20.04 5.98
CA GLY A 373 9.67 20.74 5.36
C GLY A 373 10.02 21.27 3.97
N VAL A 374 11.22 21.85 3.80
CA VAL A 374 11.71 22.30 2.48
C VAL A 374 11.86 21.11 1.52
N VAL A 375 12.39 19.98 2.00
CA VAL A 375 12.48 18.74 1.22
C VAL A 375 11.11 18.25 0.76
N ILE A 376 10.11 18.29 1.64
CA ILE A 376 8.73 17.89 1.30
C ILE A 376 8.09 18.84 0.29
N VAL A 377 8.33 20.15 0.40
CA VAL A 377 7.88 21.12 -0.61
C VAL A 377 8.48 20.79 -1.98
N SER A 378 9.79 20.48 -2.02
CA SER A 378 10.47 20.05 -3.25
C SER A 378 9.84 18.77 -3.84
N ALA A 379 9.58 17.76 -3.01
CA ALA A 379 8.92 16.52 -3.44
C ALA A 379 7.50 16.75 -3.95
N THR A 380 6.74 17.66 -3.31
CA THR A 380 5.38 18.04 -3.73
C THR A 380 5.40 18.72 -5.10
N MET A 381 6.33 19.66 -5.32
CA MET A 381 6.48 20.33 -6.61
C MET A 381 6.81 19.32 -7.72
N ARG A 382 7.72 18.37 -7.49
CA ARG A 382 8.02 17.29 -8.46
C ARG A 382 6.79 16.45 -8.79
N LEU A 383 5.98 16.09 -7.78
CA LEU A 383 4.75 15.34 -7.99
C LEU A 383 3.72 16.14 -8.80
N LEU A 384 3.55 17.43 -8.50
CA LEU A 384 2.64 18.31 -9.24
C LEU A 384 3.07 18.48 -10.71
N LEU A 385 4.36 18.66 -10.96
CA LEU A 385 4.92 18.67 -12.32
C LEU A 385 4.60 17.37 -13.07
N TYR A 386 4.73 16.22 -12.40
CA TYR A 386 4.44 14.92 -12.98
C TYR A 386 2.95 14.72 -13.27
N ILE A 387 2.05 15.16 -12.38
CA ILE A 387 0.59 15.14 -12.60
C ILE A 387 0.21 16.08 -13.75
N ASN A 388 0.83 17.26 -13.84
CA ASN A 388 0.55 18.21 -14.91
C ASN A 388 0.93 17.64 -16.28
N ALA A 389 2.08 16.97 -16.38
CA ALA A 389 2.55 16.37 -17.64
C ALA A 389 1.79 15.10 -18.07
N TYR A 390 1.49 14.18 -17.13
CA TYR A 390 0.99 12.84 -17.48
C TYR A 390 -0.43 12.53 -16.99
N GLY A 391 -1.10 13.46 -16.31
CA GLY A 391 -2.36 13.15 -15.67
C GLY A 391 -2.19 12.54 -14.28
N LEU A 392 -3.30 12.48 -13.56
CA LEU A 392 -3.34 11.86 -12.24
C LEU A 392 -3.33 10.33 -12.40
N SER A 393 -2.58 9.62 -11.57
CA SER A 393 -2.65 8.16 -11.45
C SER A 393 -2.96 7.77 -10.00
N VAL A 394 -3.34 6.52 -9.77
CA VAL A 394 -3.59 5.97 -8.43
C VAL A 394 -2.33 6.07 -7.58
N SER A 395 -1.16 5.74 -8.15
CA SER A 395 0.13 5.87 -7.48
C SER A 395 0.49 7.31 -7.11
N ARG A 396 0.22 8.28 -8.00
CA ARG A 396 0.45 9.71 -7.73
C ARG A 396 -0.49 10.25 -6.66
N TRP A 397 -1.74 9.75 -6.61
CA TRP A 397 -2.69 10.10 -5.57
C TRP A 397 -2.23 9.62 -4.19
N TRP A 398 -1.84 8.34 -4.07
CA TRP A 398 -1.30 7.80 -2.82
C TRP A 398 0.02 8.47 -2.42
N ALA A 399 0.88 8.81 -3.39
CA ALA A 399 2.08 9.61 -3.12
C ALA A 399 1.72 10.97 -2.50
N ALA A 400 0.72 11.67 -3.02
CA ALA A 400 0.22 12.92 -2.45
C ALA A 400 -0.35 12.72 -1.04
N ALA A 401 -1.13 11.66 -0.82
CA ALA A 401 -1.72 11.33 0.49
C ALA A 401 -0.63 11.04 1.55
N VAL A 402 0.43 10.31 1.18
CA VAL A 402 1.55 10.03 2.10
C VAL A 402 2.35 11.30 2.39
N ILE A 403 2.62 12.13 1.38
CA ILE A 403 3.26 13.44 1.59
C ILE A 403 2.45 14.26 2.60
N LEU A 404 1.13 14.39 2.38
CA LEU A 404 0.24 15.14 3.27
C LEU A 404 0.25 14.57 4.69
N LEU A 405 0.22 13.25 4.84
CA LEU A 405 0.26 12.59 6.14
C LEU A 405 1.58 12.87 6.88
N ILE A 406 2.72 12.72 6.20
CA ILE A 406 4.03 13.02 6.77
C ILE A 406 4.12 14.50 7.15
N SER A 407 3.65 15.41 6.30
CA SER A 407 3.58 16.85 6.61
C SER A 407 2.75 17.12 7.86
N ALA A 408 1.57 16.52 7.97
CA ALA A 408 0.69 16.69 9.13
C ALA A 408 1.32 16.13 10.42
N VAL A 409 1.99 14.98 10.34
CA VAL A 409 2.67 14.35 11.48
C VAL A 409 3.87 15.19 11.93
N LEU A 410 4.73 15.64 11.01
CA LEU A 410 5.87 16.50 11.33
C LEU A 410 5.41 17.87 11.85
N LEU A 411 4.34 18.44 11.30
CA LEU A 411 3.73 19.67 11.80
C LEU A 411 3.19 19.47 13.22
N GLY A 412 2.46 18.38 13.47
CA GLY A 412 1.97 18.06 14.81
C GLY A 412 3.11 17.87 15.82
N LEU A 413 4.22 17.26 15.40
CA LEU A 413 5.42 17.11 16.21
C LEU A 413 6.10 18.46 16.50
N ALA A 414 6.21 19.34 15.50
CA ALA A 414 6.73 20.69 15.65
C ALA A 414 5.87 21.53 16.60
N LEU A 415 4.54 21.51 16.42
CA LEU A 415 3.59 22.18 17.30
C LEU A 415 3.65 21.65 18.72
N GLY A 416 3.79 20.33 18.90
CA GLY A 416 3.98 19.71 20.21
C GLY A 416 5.25 20.20 20.91
N THR A 417 6.34 20.21 20.15
CA THR A 417 7.65 20.73 20.57
C THR A 417 7.59 22.22 20.93
N LEU A 418 6.83 23.01 20.19
CA LEU A 418 6.62 24.44 20.46
C LEU A 418 5.76 24.68 21.71
N SER A 419 4.70 23.89 21.86
CA SER A 419 3.70 24.03 22.92
C SER A 419 4.14 23.53 24.31
N LYS A 420 5.39 23.03 24.44
CA LYS A 420 5.94 22.45 25.70
C LYS A 420 5.05 21.37 26.34
N ARG A 421 4.23 20.67 25.52
CA ARG A 421 3.39 19.57 26.00
C ARG A 421 4.28 18.36 26.30
N GLY A 422 3.87 17.49 27.21
CA GLY A 422 4.58 16.25 27.47
C GLY A 422 4.54 15.33 26.24
N PHE A 423 5.63 14.58 25.99
CA PHE A 423 5.74 13.65 24.86
C PHE A 423 4.54 12.70 24.78
N ALA A 424 4.08 12.20 25.93
CA ALA A 424 3.03 11.20 26.00
C ALA A 424 1.68 11.71 25.43
N PHE A 425 1.37 13.00 25.64
CA PHE A 425 0.20 13.65 25.05
C PHE A 425 0.31 13.77 23.53
N ILE A 426 1.48 14.19 23.02
CA ILE A 426 1.74 14.32 21.58
C ILE A 426 1.72 12.96 20.90
N ALA A 427 2.35 11.96 21.50
CA ALA A 427 2.37 10.59 21.01
C ALA A 427 0.95 10.01 20.90
N LYS A 428 0.13 10.19 21.93
CA LYS A 428 -1.29 9.80 21.93
C LYS A 428 -2.07 10.51 20.81
N THR A 429 -1.88 11.82 20.67
CA THR A 429 -2.60 12.64 19.68
C THR A 429 -2.22 12.25 18.25
N LEU A 430 -0.92 12.16 17.97
CA LEU A 430 -0.42 11.77 16.65
C LEU A 430 -0.84 10.35 16.29
N PHE A 431 -0.75 9.40 17.20
CA PHE A 431 -1.16 8.02 16.94
C PHE A 431 -2.64 7.91 16.57
N LEU A 432 -3.53 8.54 17.35
CA LEU A 432 -4.96 8.56 17.05
C LEU A 432 -5.26 9.32 15.76
N GLY A 433 -4.57 10.43 15.52
CA GLY A 433 -4.69 11.21 14.28
C GLY A 433 -4.29 10.40 13.05
N ILE A 434 -3.18 9.67 13.10
CA ILE A 434 -2.73 8.79 12.02
C ILE A 434 -3.75 7.67 11.79
N LEU A 435 -4.20 6.98 12.86
CA LEU A 435 -5.24 5.95 12.73
C LEU A 435 -6.52 6.50 12.09
N PHE A 436 -6.96 7.68 12.52
CA PHE A 436 -8.16 8.32 11.99
C PHE A 436 -8.00 8.69 10.51
N VAL A 437 -6.90 9.35 10.14
CA VAL A 437 -6.63 9.76 8.75
C VAL A 437 -6.50 8.54 7.85
N LEU A 438 -5.73 7.52 8.25
CA LEU A 438 -5.59 6.28 7.46
C LEU A 438 -6.93 5.57 7.28
N SER A 439 -7.74 5.46 8.35
CA SER A 439 -9.07 4.86 8.24
C SER A 439 -9.97 5.63 7.27
N GLY A 440 -9.92 6.96 7.29
CA GLY A 440 -10.67 7.81 6.38
C GLY A 440 -10.22 7.69 4.93
N LEU A 441 -8.90 7.66 4.69
CA LEU A 441 -8.33 7.54 3.34
C LEU A 441 -8.72 6.22 2.66
N LEU A 442 -8.82 5.13 3.41
CA LEU A 442 -9.22 3.83 2.87
C LEU A 442 -10.68 3.78 2.40
N LEU A 443 -11.53 4.71 2.85
CA LEU A 443 -12.93 4.80 2.41
C LEU A 443 -13.11 5.64 1.15
N VAL A 444 -12.06 6.29 0.68
CA VAL A 444 -12.11 7.12 -0.53
C VAL A 444 -12.01 6.23 -1.75
N ASN A 445 -12.97 6.36 -2.68
CA ASN A 445 -12.84 5.77 -4.01
C ASN A 445 -11.78 6.56 -4.82
N VAL A 446 -10.51 6.18 -4.64
CA VAL A 446 -9.36 6.82 -5.29
C VAL A 446 -9.41 6.62 -6.81
N GLU A 447 -9.72 5.42 -7.27
CA GLU A 447 -9.71 5.08 -8.71
C GLU A 447 -10.78 5.85 -9.47
N GLY A 448 -12.00 5.93 -8.94
CA GLY A 448 -13.07 6.78 -9.48
C GLY A 448 -12.71 8.27 -9.47
N TRP A 449 -11.98 8.76 -8.46
CA TRP A 449 -11.48 10.13 -8.43
C TRP A 449 -10.43 10.38 -9.51
N VAL A 450 -9.49 9.45 -9.71
CA VAL A 450 -8.48 9.49 -10.77
C VAL A 450 -9.11 9.55 -12.15
N VAL A 451 -10.08 8.68 -12.43
CA VAL A 451 -10.83 8.69 -13.69
C VAL A 451 -11.53 10.03 -13.87
N LYS A 452 -12.30 10.49 -12.87
CA LYS A 452 -13.01 11.76 -12.95
C LYS A 452 -12.08 12.93 -13.25
N THR A 453 -10.95 13.05 -12.55
CA THR A 453 -9.99 14.15 -12.77
C THR A 453 -9.39 14.12 -14.17
N ASN A 454 -8.98 12.95 -14.67
CA ASN A 454 -8.41 12.86 -16.02
C ASN A 454 -9.46 13.10 -17.11
N VAL A 455 -10.68 12.62 -16.91
CA VAL A 455 -11.82 12.86 -17.78
C VAL A 455 -12.18 14.34 -17.82
N ASP A 456 -12.27 15.02 -16.67
CA ASP A 456 -12.59 16.43 -16.61
C ASP A 456 -11.50 17.28 -17.31
N ARG A 457 -10.21 16.89 -17.21
CA ARG A 457 -9.11 17.51 -17.96
C ARG A 457 -9.22 17.30 -19.47
N PHE A 458 -9.66 16.12 -19.90
CA PHE A 458 -9.88 15.82 -21.32
C PHE A 458 -11.08 16.60 -21.88
N LEU A 459 -12.22 16.56 -21.20
CA LEU A 459 -13.45 17.23 -21.62
C LEU A 459 -13.32 18.76 -21.62
N SER A 460 -12.53 19.33 -20.71
CA SER A 460 -12.22 20.77 -20.70
C SER A 460 -11.20 21.22 -21.74
N GLY A 461 -10.63 20.29 -22.53
CA GLY A 461 -9.62 20.61 -23.55
C GLY A 461 -8.22 20.89 -23.00
N GLN A 462 -7.98 20.72 -21.69
CA GLN A 462 -6.65 20.87 -21.08
C GLN A 462 -5.66 19.81 -21.57
N THR A 463 -6.16 18.65 -22.02
CA THR A 463 -5.38 17.62 -22.69
C THR A 463 -6.10 17.13 -23.95
N LYS A 464 -5.35 16.90 -25.02
CA LYS A 464 -5.85 16.31 -26.26
C LYS A 464 -5.80 14.78 -26.26
N LYS A 465 -5.12 14.17 -25.28
CA LYS A 465 -4.94 12.72 -25.18
C LYS A 465 -5.49 12.23 -23.84
N LEU A 466 -6.29 11.16 -23.90
CA LEU A 466 -6.77 10.41 -22.76
C LEU A 466 -6.18 8.99 -22.83
N ASP A 467 -5.51 8.57 -21.77
CA ASP A 467 -4.91 7.23 -21.67
C ASP A 467 -5.99 6.23 -21.27
N LEU A 468 -6.76 5.75 -22.24
CA LEU A 468 -7.86 4.80 -22.01
C LEU A 468 -7.34 3.46 -21.51
N PHE A 469 -6.21 2.97 -22.04
CA PHE A 469 -5.59 1.72 -21.60
C PHE A 469 -5.31 1.71 -20.10
N TYR A 470 -4.72 2.79 -19.57
CA TYR A 470 -4.49 2.90 -18.13
C TYR A 470 -5.79 2.94 -17.32
N LEU A 471 -6.83 3.64 -17.81
CA LEU A 471 -8.08 3.79 -17.06
C LEU A 471 -8.94 2.53 -17.08
N GLU A 472 -8.88 1.75 -18.15
CA GLU A 472 -9.58 0.46 -18.31
C GLU A 472 -8.94 -0.66 -17.49
N ASP A 473 -7.65 -0.56 -17.18
CA ASP A 473 -6.92 -1.51 -16.31
C ASP A 473 -7.23 -1.32 -14.81
N LEU A 474 -7.94 -0.25 -14.44
CA LEU A 474 -8.37 0.01 -13.06
C LEU A 474 -9.47 -0.97 -12.61
N SER A 475 -9.65 -1.10 -11.31
CA SER A 475 -10.63 -2.02 -10.73
C SER A 475 -12.08 -1.58 -10.96
N SER A 476 -13.03 -2.39 -10.48
CA SER A 476 -14.47 -2.11 -10.52
C SER A 476 -14.85 -0.72 -10.00
N ASP A 477 -14.05 -0.13 -9.12
CA ASP A 477 -14.22 1.23 -8.59
C ASP A 477 -14.19 2.33 -9.65
N ALA A 478 -13.52 2.10 -10.78
CA ALA A 478 -13.38 3.04 -11.90
C ALA A 478 -14.58 3.04 -12.87
N ILE A 479 -15.28 1.91 -12.99
CA ILE A 479 -16.32 1.69 -14.02
C ILE A 479 -17.43 2.74 -13.99
N PRO A 480 -18.04 3.10 -12.83
CA PRO A 480 -19.08 4.12 -12.81
C PRO A 480 -18.63 5.48 -13.37
N ALA A 481 -17.37 5.86 -13.13
CA ALA A 481 -16.81 7.10 -13.66
C ALA A 481 -16.54 7.02 -15.18
N LEU A 482 -16.11 5.86 -15.68
CA LEU A 482 -15.93 5.60 -17.11
C LEU A 482 -17.26 5.58 -17.89
N VAL A 483 -18.31 5.02 -17.31
CA VAL A 483 -19.66 5.08 -17.88
C VAL A 483 -20.13 6.52 -18.00
N SER A 484 -19.85 7.36 -16.99
CA SER A 484 -20.15 8.80 -17.07
C SER A 484 -19.39 9.50 -18.19
N LEU A 485 -18.13 9.11 -18.47
CA LEU A 485 -17.38 9.61 -19.63
C LEU A 485 -18.06 9.20 -20.94
N TYR A 486 -18.48 7.94 -21.06
CA TYR A 486 -19.16 7.44 -22.25
C TYR A 486 -20.46 8.21 -22.55
N GLN A 487 -21.18 8.64 -21.52
CA GLN A 487 -22.45 9.38 -21.68
C GLN A 487 -22.25 10.84 -22.11
N LYS A 488 -21.09 11.43 -21.83
CA LYS A 488 -20.80 12.84 -22.19
C LYS A 488 -20.27 12.95 -23.63
N PRO A 489 -20.58 14.05 -24.35
CA PRO A 489 -19.99 14.31 -25.66
C PRO A 489 -18.49 14.58 -25.54
N TRP A 490 -17.69 13.99 -26.43
CA TRP A 490 -16.23 14.18 -26.43
C TRP A 490 -15.86 15.47 -27.18
N PRO A 491 -14.75 16.16 -26.84
CA PRO A 491 -14.39 17.45 -27.46
C PRO A 491 -14.29 17.41 -28.99
N SER A 492 -13.88 16.25 -29.52
CA SER A 492 -13.78 15.92 -30.94
C SER A 492 -15.12 15.62 -31.64
N GLU A 493 -16.25 15.61 -30.91
CA GLU A 493 -17.62 15.55 -31.45
C GLU A 493 -18.27 16.95 -31.50
N SER A 494 -17.55 18.02 -31.11
CA SER A 494 -18.08 19.38 -31.14
C SER A 494 -18.11 19.96 -32.58
N PRO A 495 -19.14 20.74 -32.97
CA PRO A 495 -19.37 21.15 -34.37
C PRO A 495 -18.26 21.98 -35.04
N GLU A 496 -17.28 22.43 -34.25
CA GLU A 496 -16.15 23.28 -34.64
C GLU A 496 -14.90 22.47 -35.06
N GLY A 497 -14.88 21.15 -34.83
CA GLY A 497 -13.74 20.27 -35.09
C GLY A 497 -13.84 19.42 -36.37
N ARG A 498 -14.66 19.84 -37.34
CA ARG A 498 -14.82 19.18 -38.63
C ARG A 498 -13.45 19.14 -39.33
N HIS A 499 -12.83 17.96 -39.41
CA HIS A 499 -12.13 17.44 -40.61
C HIS A 499 -11.23 16.22 -40.33
N GLU A 500 -10.78 15.93 -39.10
CA GLU A 500 -9.95 14.72 -38.84
C GLU A 500 -10.17 14.02 -37.49
N GLY A 501 -10.81 14.66 -36.51
CA GLY A 501 -10.94 14.14 -35.13
C GLY A 501 -12.18 13.30 -34.84
N GLU A 502 -13.27 13.51 -35.58
CA GLU A 502 -14.59 12.89 -35.31
C GLU A 502 -14.55 11.36 -35.41
N GLY A 503 -13.87 10.81 -36.43
CA GLY A 503 -13.77 9.36 -36.63
C GLY A 503 -12.99 8.64 -35.52
N ARG A 504 -11.89 9.22 -35.04
CA ARG A 504 -11.09 8.63 -33.95
C ARG A 504 -11.85 8.65 -32.62
N ALA A 505 -12.58 9.73 -32.35
CA ALA A 505 -13.35 9.88 -31.12
C ALA A 505 -14.53 8.92 -31.02
N LEU A 506 -15.29 8.77 -32.11
CA LEU A 506 -16.39 7.82 -32.20
C LEU A 506 -15.88 6.38 -32.06
N THR A 507 -14.72 6.06 -32.65
CA THR A 507 -14.08 4.74 -32.53
C THR A 507 -13.64 4.48 -31.09
N SER A 508 -12.92 5.40 -30.45
CA SER A 508 -12.49 5.25 -29.04
C SER A 508 -13.64 5.21 -28.04
N ARG A 509 -14.75 5.91 -28.31
CA ARG A 509 -15.96 5.85 -27.47
C ARG A 509 -16.67 4.50 -27.61
N GLN A 510 -16.65 3.90 -28.80
CA GLN A 510 -17.19 2.57 -29.05
C GLN A 510 -16.30 1.46 -28.47
N GLU A 511 -14.98 1.61 -28.55
CA GLU A 511 -14.00 0.74 -27.88
C GLU A 511 -14.21 0.74 -26.36
N LEU A 512 -14.35 1.92 -25.76
CA LEU A 512 -14.68 2.06 -24.35
C LEU A 512 -16.00 1.36 -23.99
N ALA A 513 -17.03 1.50 -24.84
CA ALA A 513 -18.31 0.82 -24.62
C ALA A 513 -18.18 -0.71 -24.63
N ASN A 514 -17.37 -1.26 -25.53
CA ASN A 514 -17.09 -2.69 -25.59
C ASN A 514 -16.27 -3.15 -24.36
N SER A 515 -15.22 -2.40 -23.99
CA SER A 515 -14.38 -2.71 -22.83
C SER A 515 -15.15 -2.67 -21.50
N LEU A 516 -16.08 -1.73 -21.34
CA LEU A 516 -16.97 -1.66 -20.17
C LEU A 516 -17.89 -2.88 -20.06
N ARG A 517 -18.38 -3.41 -21.19
CA ARG A 517 -19.20 -4.63 -21.22
C ARG A 517 -18.39 -5.88 -20.93
N ASP A 518 -17.23 -6.03 -21.57
CA ASP A 518 -16.32 -7.14 -21.31
C ASP A 518 -15.90 -7.17 -19.83
N SER A 519 -15.63 -5.99 -19.26
CA SER A 519 -15.36 -5.86 -17.83
C SER A 519 -16.56 -6.26 -16.97
N SER A 520 -17.77 -5.84 -17.34
CA SER A 520 -18.99 -6.25 -16.65
C SER A 520 -19.20 -7.76 -16.67
N ASP A 521 -19.04 -8.41 -17.83
CA ASP A 521 -19.17 -9.86 -17.98
C ASP A 521 -18.10 -10.63 -17.19
N ARG A 522 -16.85 -10.13 -17.19
CA ARG A 522 -15.77 -10.68 -16.35
C ARG A 522 -16.14 -10.57 -14.87
N ILE A 523 -16.63 -9.42 -14.42
CA ILE A 523 -17.02 -9.20 -13.03
C ILE A 523 -18.19 -10.11 -12.65
N ILE A 524 -19.23 -10.24 -13.48
CA ILE A 524 -20.35 -11.16 -13.26
C ILE A 524 -19.81 -12.59 -13.08
N LYS A 525 -19.03 -13.10 -14.05
CA LYS A 525 -18.46 -14.46 -13.95
C LYS A 525 -17.64 -14.64 -12.68
N MET A 526 -16.84 -13.64 -12.29
CA MET A 526 -16.03 -13.68 -11.07
C MET A 526 -16.88 -13.68 -9.79
N VAL A 527 -17.85 -12.78 -9.68
CA VAL A 527 -18.72 -12.63 -8.49
C VAL A 527 -19.59 -13.85 -8.28
N TYR A 528 -20.15 -14.41 -9.36
CA TYR A 528 -20.96 -15.64 -9.30
C TYR A 528 -20.12 -16.90 -9.08
N ALA A 529 -18.85 -16.90 -9.49
CA ALA A 529 -17.94 -18.02 -9.22
C ALA A 529 -17.54 -18.10 -7.75
N ASP A 530 -17.34 -16.96 -7.08
CA ASP A 530 -16.89 -16.95 -5.68
C ASP A 530 -17.32 -15.70 -4.90
N TRP A 531 -18.27 -15.88 -3.99
CA TRP A 531 -18.78 -14.81 -3.13
C TRP A 531 -17.70 -14.18 -2.24
N ARG A 532 -16.60 -14.90 -1.96
CA ARG A 532 -15.50 -14.41 -1.10
C ARG A 532 -14.82 -13.16 -1.68
N ARG A 533 -14.78 -13.05 -3.02
CA ARG A 533 -14.15 -11.96 -3.79
C ARG A 533 -15.03 -10.74 -3.96
N ALA A 534 -16.33 -10.91 -3.79
CA ALA A 534 -17.30 -9.89 -4.17
C ALA A 534 -17.21 -8.66 -3.25
N THR A 535 -17.34 -7.50 -3.86
CA THR A 535 -17.43 -6.19 -3.19
C THR A 535 -18.65 -5.42 -3.71
N ILE A 536 -19.10 -4.41 -2.98
CA ILE A 536 -20.19 -3.53 -3.43
C ILE A 536 -19.78 -2.73 -4.68
N ALA A 537 -18.49 -2.42 -4.85
CA ALA A 537 -17.96 -1.82 -6.07
C ALA A 537 -18.23 -2.68 -7.31
N ASP A 538 -18.08 -4.01 -7.20
CA ASP A 538 -18.38 -4.94 -8.30
C ASP A 538 -19.85 -4.87 -8.74
N TYR A 539 -20.78 -4.87 -7.79
CA TYR A 539 -22.21 -4.73 -8.10
C TYR A 539 -22.53 -3.35 -8.69
N ARG A 540 -21.91 -2.28 -8.20
CA ARG A 540 -22.06 -0.93 -8.76
C ARG A 540 -21.50 -0.83 -10.18
N ALA A 541 -20.38 -1.50 -10.45
CA ALA A 541 -19.77 -1.55 -11.77
C ALA A 541 -20.68 -2.24 -12.77
N VAL A 542 -21.23 -3.41 -12.42
CA VAL A 542 -22.20 -4.14 -13.26
C VAL A 542 -23.46 -3.31 -13.50
N ALA A 543 -24.02 -2.70 -12.44
CA ALA A 543 -25.19 -1.84 -12.57
C ALA A 543 -24.92 -0.63 -13.48
N ALA A 544 -23.75 0.01 -13.36
CA ALA A 544 -23.37 1.13 -14.21
C ALA A 544 -23.18 0.70 -15.67
N ALA A 545 -22.49 -0.42 -15.90
CA ALA A 545 -22.22 -0.94 -17.25
C ALA A 545 -23.51 -1.34 -18.00
N SER A 546 -24.56 -1.75 -17.28
CA SER A 546 -25.87 -2.09 -17.87
C SER A 546 -26.54 -0.91 -18.59
N SER A 547 -26.13 0.33 -18.30
CA SER A 547 -26.64 1.54 -18.95
C SER A 547 -26.02 1.83 -20.32
N VAL A 548 -25.02 1.06 -20.77
CA VAL A 548 -24.22 1.32 -21.98
C VAL A 548 -24.72 0.48 -23.18
N PRO A 549 -25.56 0.99 -24.10
CA PRO A 549 -26.08 0.33 -25.33
C PRO A 549 -26.53 -1.15 -25.21
N GLU A 550 -27.09 -1.78 -26.22
CA GLU A 550 -26.61 -3.14 -26.57
C GLU A 550 -25.81 -2.97 -27.86
N GLN A 551 -25.07 -3.97 -28.35
CA GLN A 551 -24.42 -3.80 -29.65
C GLN A 551 -25.46 -3.34 -30.67
N VAL A 552 -25.22 -2.21 -31.35
CA VAL A 552 -25.65 -2.15 -32.75
C VAL A 552 -24.80 -3.21 -33.41
N LYS A 553 -25.39 -4.39 -33.66
CA LYS A 553 -24.78 -5.35 -34.58
C LYS A 553 -24.35 -4.55 -35.79
N VAL A 554 -23.05 -4.57 -36.11
CA VAL A 554 -22.51 -3.97 -37.33
C VAL A 554 -23.19 -4.58 -38.59
N ASN A 555 -24.06 -5.58 -38.41
CA ASN A 555 -24.93 -6.15 -39.44
C ASN A 555 -26.11 -5.25 -39.87
N ASN A 556 -26.38 -4.11 -39.20
CA ASN A 556 -27.50 -3.21 -39.52
C ASN A 556 -27.07 -1.75 -39.86
N LEU A 557 -25.80 -1.52 -40.20
CA LEU A 557 -25.56 -0.43 -41.16
C LEU A 557 -26.16 -0.94 -42.49
N PRO A 558 -27.00 -0.16 -43.20
CA PRO A 558 -27.38 -0.54 -44.56
C PRO A 558 -26.09 -0.89 -45.28
N GLN A 559 -26.02 -2.07 -45.92
CA GLN A 559 -24.87 -2.44 -46.75
C GLN A 559 -24.51 -1.20 -47.55
N ALA A 560 -23.44 -0.52 -47.13
CA ALA A 560 -23.02 0.69 -47.77
C ALA A 560 -22.64 0.19 -49.15
N LYS A 561 -23.43 0.58 -50.15
CA LYS A 561 -23.02 0.51 -51.55
C LYS A 561 -21.55 0.92 -51.56
N ALA A 562 -20.71 0.04 -52.08
CA ALA A 562 -19.26 0.16 -52.05
C ALA A 562 -18.86 1.63 -52.16
N SER A 563 -18.35 2.18 -51.05
CA SER A 563 -17.83 3.53 -51.04
C SER A 563 -16.76 3.59 -52.12
N PRO A 564 -16.75 4.60 -53.01
CA PRO A 564 -15.71 4.72 -54.03
C PRO A 564 -14.34 5.06 -53.43
N PHE A 565 -14.18 5.04 -52.11
CA PHE A 565 -12.98 5.36 -51.34
C PHE A 565 -12.55 4.20 -50.45
N ASN A 566 -11.24 3.88 -50.46
CA ASN A 566 -10.54 3.07 -49.48
C ASN A 566 -10.78 3.68 -48.08
N PRO A 567 -11.57 3.02 -47.21
CA PRO A 567 -12.03 3.57 -45.93
C PRO A 567 -10.91 3.73 -44.89
N ILE A 568 -9.69 3.33 -45.23
CA ILE A 568 -8.56 3.26 -44.32
C ILE A 568 -7.52 4.34 -44.60
N LEU A 569 -7.29 4.66 -45.88
CA LEU A 569 -6.35 5.71 -46.32
C LEU A 569 -7.03 6.99 -46.81
N GLY A 570 -8.36 6.99 -46.98
CA GLY A 570 -9.11 8.16 -47.49
C GLY A 570 -8.93 8.42 -48.99
N VAL A 571 -8.31 7.49 -49.74
CA VAL A 571 -8.10 7.57 -51.20
C VAL A 571 -9.12 6.73 -51.97
N PRO A 572 -9.48 7.06 -53.23
CA PRO A 572 -10.39 6.28 -54.07
C PRO A 572 -10.00 4.79 -54.17
N ALA A 573 -10.98 3.89 -54.22
CA ALA A 573 -10.77 2.45 -54.44
C ALA A 573 -10.23 2.23 -55.87
N GLY A 574 -8.90 2.20 -55.99
CA GLY A 574 -8.16 2.21 -57.26
C GLY A 574 -6.87 3.03 -57.22
N GLU A 575 -6.72 3.90 -56.21
CA GLU A 575 -5.57 4.80 -56.01
C GLU A 575 -4.81 4.51 -54.70
N VAL A 576 -4.76 3.26 -54.24
CA VAL A 576 -3.87 2.91 -53.12
C VAL A 576 -2.44 3.15 -53.59
N PRO A 577 -1.67 4.06 -52.95
CA PRO A 577 -0.34 4.38 -53.42
C PRO A 577 0.55 3.14 -53.32
N GLU A 578 1.49 2.97 -54.26
CA GLU A 578 2.44 1.84 -54.17
C GLU A 578 3.29 1.92 -52.90
N ARG A 579 3.58 3.14 -52.45
CA ARG A 579 4.40 3.44 -51.27
C ARG A 579 3.69 4.42 -50.34
N TYR A 580 3.70 4.13 -49.04
CA TYR A 580 3.10 4.96 -48.01
C TYR A 580 4.09 5.25 -46.89
N GLU A 581 4.24 6.52 -46.53
CA GLU A 581 5.10 6.97 -45.42
C GLU A 581 4.23 7.31 -44.22
N GLY A 582 4.31 6.52 -43.15
CA GLY A 582 3.48 6.65 -41.96
C GLY A 582 3.02 5.32 -41.38
N ASN A 583 2.33 5.40 -40.24
CA ASN A 583 1.83 4.22 -39.53
C ASN A 583 0.40 3.89 -39.97
N ILE A 584 0.15 2.63 -40.31
CA ILE A 584 -1.16 2.09 -40.61
C ILE A 584 -1.65 1.29 -39.40
N ILE A 585 -2.67 1.78 -38.71
CA ILE A 585 -3.22 1.14 -37.50
C ILE A 585 -4.70 0.84 -37.73
N LEU A 586 -5.04 -0.45 -37.80
CA LEU A 586 -6.35 -0.97 -38.17
C LEU A 586 -6.92 -1.92 -37.14
N ASP A 587 -6.42 -1.84 -35.92
CA ASP A 587 -6.77 -2.72 -34.82
C ASP A 587 -8.28 -2.72 -34.55
N GLY A 588 -8.84 -3.88 -34.24
CA GLY A 588 -10.24 -4.09 -33.91
C GLY A 588 -11.23 -3.94 -35.08
N LYS A 589 -10.77 -3.55 -36.28
CA LYS A 589 -11.64 -3.42 -37.46
C LYS A 589 -11.91 -4.79 -38.06
N PRO A 590 -13.17 -5.18 -38.36
CA PRO A 590 -13.46 -6.45 -39.00
C PRO A 590 -12.94 -6.45 -40.44
N ILE A 591 -11.79 -7.06 -40.66
CA ILE A 591 -11.13 -7.19 -41.96
C ILE A 591 -11.00 -8.68 -42.25
N THR A 592 -11.60 -9.13 -43.33
CA THR A 592 -11.52 -10.55 -43.75
C THR A 592 -10.62 -10.76 -44.97
N ASP A 593 -10.31 -9.69 -45.72
CA ASP A 593 -9.42 -9.72 -46.89
C ASP A 593 -8.56 -8.45 -46.94
N LEU A 594 -7.26 -8.62 -47.17
CA LEU A 594 -6.27 -7.53 -47.25
C LEU A 594 -6.00 -7.10 -48.70
N ARG A 595 -6.47 -7.86 -49.70
CA ARG A 595 -6.18 -7.58 -51.12
C ARG A 595 -6.69 -6.20 -51.54
N GLY A 596 -5.76 -5.37 -52.02
CA GLY A 596 -6.07 -4.00 -52.46
C GLY A 596 -6.40 -3.04 -51.32
N LEU A 597 -6.23 -3.45 -50.06
CA LEU A 597 -6.49 -2.62 -48.89
C LEU A 597 -5.26 -1.80 -48.48
N LEU A 598 -4.08 -2.40 -48.59
CA LEU A 598 -2.80 -1.87 -48.13
C LEU A 598 -1.85 -1.53 -49.29
N PRO A 599 -0.99 -0.51 -49.14
CA PRO A 599 0.12 -0.20 -50.04
C PRO A 599 1.09 -1.39 -50.20
N ARG A 600 1.85 -1.43 -51.30
CA ARG A 600 2.89 -2.45 -51.48
C ARG A 600 4.09 -2.23 -50.57
N GLU A 601 4.44 -0.98 -50.30
CA GLU A 601 5.53 -0.58 -49.42
C GLU A 601 5.03 0.37 -48.33
N VAL A 602 5.36 0.09 -47.07
CA VAL A 602 5.03 0.94 -45.92
C VAL A 602 6.30 1.33 -45.18
N ILE A 603 6.60 2.62 -45.16
CA ILE A 603 7.65 3.20 -44.34
C ILE A 603 7.05 3.62 -42.99
N GLY A 604 6.90 2.66 -42.09
CA GLY A 604 6.28 2.84 -40.80
C GLY A 604 5.73 1.54 -40.23
N ASN A 605 4.94 1.65 -39.17
CA ASN A 605 4.34 0.52 -38.47
C ASN A 605 3.02 0.10 -39.15
N VAL A 606 2.75 -1.20 -39.18
CA VAL A 606 1.48 -1.78 -39.62
C VAL A 606 0.89 -2.59 -38.48
N SER A 607 -0.29 -2.21 -38.00
CA SER A 607 -1.00 -2.89 -36.91
C SER A 607 -2.39 -3.33 -37.40
N LEU A 608 -2.66 -4.63 -37.28
CA LEU A 608 -3.87 -5.33 -37.72
C LEU A 608 -4.41 -6.23 -36.59
N GLN A 609 -4.31 -5.76 -35.34
CA GLN A 609 -4.66 -6.56 -34.16
C GLN A 609 -6.17 -6.82 -34.08
N ASN A 610 -6.57 -8.03 -33.70
CA ASN A 610 -7.98 -8.38 -33.48
C ASN A 610 -8.91 -8.00 -34.66
N THR A 611 -8.42 -8.13 -35.90
CA THR A 611 -9.19 -7.76 -37.10
C THR A 611 -10.00 -8.93 -37.66
N GLY A 612 -9.66 -10.16 -37.26
CA GLY A 612 -10.34 -11.38 -37.70
C GLY A 612 -9.77 -11.96 -39.01
N ILE A 613 -8.66 -11.42 -39.52
CA ILE A 613 -7.99 -11.95 -40.72
C ILE A 613 -7.56 -13.41 -40.52
N SER A 614 -7.69 -14.20 -41.57
CA SER A 614 -7.22 -15.60 -41.63
C SER A 614 -6.18 -15.83 -42.73
N SER A 615 -5.85 -14.81 -43.52
CA SER A 615 -4.87 -14.85 -44.60
C SER A 615 -4.05 -13.56 -44.61
N LEU A 616 -2.74 -13.69 -44.87
CA LEU A 616 -1.81 -12.56 -45.01
C LEU A 616 -1.67 -12.10 -46.47
N VAL A 617 -2.39 -12.72 -47.41
CA VAL A 617 -2.35 -12.35 -48.82
C VAL A 617 -2.89 -10.93 -48.99
N GLY A 618 -2.03 -10.01 -49.42
CA GLY A 618 -2.35 -8.58 -49.53
C GLY A 618 -1.66 -7.71 -48.49
N LEU A 619 -0.86 -8.28 -47.58
CA LEU A 619 0.09 -7.50 -46.78
C LEU A 619 1.10 -6.77 -47.67
N PRO A 620 1.64 -5.62 -47.20
CA PRO A 620 2.77 -4.95 -47.84
C PRO A 620 3.96 -5.91 -47.98
N GLN A 621 4.69 -5.80 -49.10
CA GLN A 621 5.91 -6.58 -49.35
C GLN A 621 7.10 -6.07 -48.54
N THR A 622 7.08 -4.79 -48.17
CA THR A 622 8.13 -4.15 -47.37
C THR A 622 7.49 -3.33 -46.26
N ILE A 623 7.92 -3.58 -45.02
CA ILE A 623 7.51 -2.83 -43.82
C ILE A 623 8.76 -2.43 -43.06
N THR A 624 9.05 -1.13 -42.96
CA THR A 624 10.26 -0.66 -42.25
C THR A 624 10.09 -0.55 -40.74
N GLY A 625 8.85 -0.51 -40.24
CA GLY A 625 8.52 -0.45 -38.82
C GLY A 625 8.00 -1.78 -38.27
N ASP A 626 7.23 -1.70 -37.18
CA ASP A 626 6.64 -2.86 -36.50
C ASP A 626 5.48 -3.46 -37.30
N LEU A 627 5.34 -4.79 -37.28
CA LEU A 627 4.17 -5.51 -37.79
C LEU A 627 3.45 -6.21 -36.63
N ASP A 628 2.24 -5.75 -36.30
CA ASP A 628 1.40 -6.36 -35.27
C ASP A 628 0.19 -7.07 -35.86
N LEU A 629 0.13 -8.40 -35.65
CA LEU A 629 -0.91 -9.31 -36.13
C LEU A 629 -1.59 -10.05 -34.96
N GLN A 630 -1.48 -9.53 -33.74
CA GLN A 630 -2.01 -10.19 -32.55
C GLN A 630 -3.52 -10.44 -32.62
N GLY A 631 -3.97 -11.60 -32.11
CA GLY A 631 -5.39 -11.86 -31.87
C GLY A 631 -6.22 -12.10 -33.12
N ASN A 632 -5.64 -12.70 -34.16
CA ASN A 632 -6.32 -13.02 -35.40
C ASN A 632 -6.55 -14.54 -35.55
N ASN A 633 -7.11 -14.96 -36.70
CA ASN A 633 -7.42 -16.35 -37.01
C ASN A 633 -6.37 -16.99 -37.94
N LEU A 634 -5.10 -16.58 -37.83
CA LEU A 634 -4.03 -17.05 -38.71
C LEU A 634 -3.62 -18.49 -38.38
N THR A 635 -3.69 -19.37 -39.39
CA THR A 635 -3.21 -20.76 -39.30
C THR A 635 -1.93 -21.00 -40.11
N SER A 636 -1.54 -20.03 -40.94
CA SER A 636 -0.34 -20.04 -41.79
C SER A 636 0.24 -18.63 -41.91
N LEU A 637 1.56 -18.54 -42.11
CA LEU A 637 2.27 -17.28 -42.37
C LEU A 637 2.47 -17.01 -43.89
N ALA A 638 1.81 -17.79 -44.75
CA ALA A 638 1.87 -17.58 -46.19
C ALA A 638 1.38 -16.18 -46.58
N GLY A 639 2.26 -15.37 -47.17
CA GLY A 639 2.00 -13.98 -47.54
C GLY A 639 2.61 -12.93 -46.61
N ILE A 640 3.31 -13.33 -45.54
CA ILE A 640 4.10 -12.40 -44.73
C ILE A 640 5.29 -11.83 -45.56
N PRO A 641 5.64 -10.54 -45.40
CA PRO A 641 6.81 -9.96 -46.09
C PRO A 641 8.13 -10.66 -45.74
N GLU A 642 9.10 -10.65 -46.67
CA GLU A 642 10.41 -11.29 -46.46
C GLU A 642 11.25 -10.59 -45.38
N THR A 643 11.07 -9.28 -45.22
CA THR A 643 11.81 -8.46 -44.25
C THR A 643 10.87 -7.52 -43.51
N ILE A 644 11.07 -7.41 -42.20
CA ILE A 644 10.36 -6.49 -41.31
C ILE A 644 11.43 -5.68 -40.58
N GLY A 645 11.38 -4.35 -40.68
CA GLY A 645 12.39 -3.48 -40.06
C GLY A 645 12.24 -3.33 -38.54
N GLY A 646 11.03 -3.45 -38.02
CA GLY A 646 10.72 -3.41 -36.59
C GLY A 646 10.37 -4.75 -35.97
N ASN A 647 9.62 -4.71 -34.87
CA ASN A 647 9.15 -5.87 -34.11
C ASN A 647 8.05 -6.62 -34.87
N LEU A 648 7.92 -7.92 -34.62
CA LEU A 648 6.83 -8.73 -35.13
C LEU A 648 6.01 -9.29 -33.96
N ASN A 649 4.69 -9.12 -33.98
CA ASN A 649 3.79 -9.70 -32.98
C ASN A 649 2.80 -10.66 -33.64
N LEU A 650 2.90 -11.96 -33.33
CA LEU A 650 2.02 -13.02 -33.83
C LEU A 650 1.15 -13.62 -32.72
N SER A 651 1.14 -13.01 -31.54
CA SER A 651 0.52 -13.56 -30.33
C SER A 651 -0.98 -13.83 -30.54
N ARG A 652 -1.53 -14.80 -29.79
CA ARG A 652 -2.97 -15.15 -29.81
C ARG A 652 -3.52 -15.47 -31.20
N ASN A 653 -2.78 -16.29 -31.96
CA ASN A 653 -3.22 -16.84 -33.24
C ASN A 653 -3.18 -18.38 -33.20
N PRO A 654 -4.07 -19.09 -33.91
CA PRO A 654 -4.09 -20.56 -33.99
C PRO A 654 -2.97 -21.14 -34.90
N LEU A 655 -1.75 -20.60 -34.84
CA LEU A 655 -0.59 -21.03 -35.61
C LEU A 655 0.01 -22.33 -35.03
N GLN A 656 -0.16 -23.45 -35.72
CA GLN A 656 0.49 -24.73 -35.35
C GLN A 656 1.97 -24.80 -35.80
N SER A 657 2.33 -24.00 -36.80
CA SER A 657 3.68 -23.95 -37.36
C SER A 657 4.05 -22.51 -37.66
N LEU A 658 5.33 -22.18 -37.45
CA LEU A 658 5.93 -20.91 -37.84
C LEU A 658 6.61 -21.02 -39.22
N ALA A 659 6.32 -22.06 -40.00
CA ALA A 659 6.80 -22.18 -41.37
C ALA A 659 6.37 -20.95 -42.20
N GLY A 660 7.34 -20.33 -42.87
CA GLY A 660 7.12 -19.10 -43.63
C GLY A 660 7.40 -17.80 -42.87
N LEU A 661 8.07 -17.84 -41.71
CA LEU A 661 8.59 -16.62 -41.08
C LEU A 661 9.45 -15.78 -42.05
N PRO A 662 9.50 -14.45 -41.86
CA PRO A 662 10.38 -13.57 -42.62
C PRO A 662 11.85 -14.02 -42.51
N ARG A 663 12.68 -13.65 -43.49
CA ARG A 663 14.13 -13.88 -43.44
C ARG A 663 14.80 -13.02 -42.37
N SER A 664 14.27 -11.83 -42.10
CA SER A 664 14.83 -10.91 -41.11
C SER A 664 13.74 -10.11 -40.37
N ILE A 665 13.84 -10.06 -39.05
CA ILE A 665 13.06 -9.21 -38.14
C ILE A 665 14.05 -8.25 -37.47
N GLY A 666 14.01 -6.99 -37.86
CA GLY A 666 15.00 -5.97 -37.43
C GLY A 666 14.75 -5.38 -36.05
N GLY A 667 13.56 -5.57 -35.48
CA GLY A 667 13.20 -5.09 -34.15
C GLY A 667 13.90 -5.81 -33.00
N THR A 668 13.76 -5.26 -31.80
CA THR A 668 14.31 -5.81 -30.55
C THR A 668 13.43 -6.88 -29.92
N SER A 669 12.25 -7.16 -30.47
CA SER A 669 11.30 -8.11 -29.90
C SER A 669 10.47 -8.82 -30.94
N PHE A 670 10.33 -10.13 -30.73
CA PHE A 670 9.45 -11.00 -31.49
C PHE A 670 8.47 -11.68 -30.53
N TYR A 671 7.16 -11.44 -30.68
CA TYR A 671 6.14 -11.86 -29.72
C TYR A 671 5.32 -13.06 -30.22
N LEU A 672 5.28 -14.12 -29.41
CA LEU A 672 4.67 -15.42 -29.69
C LEU A 672 3.82 -15.93 -28.53
N TYR A 673 3.20 -15.04 -27.76
CA TYR A 673 2.34 -15.44 -26.65
C TYR A 673 1.11 -16.19 -27.15
N ASP A 674 0.74 -17.28 -26.49
CA ASP A 674 -0.49 -18.05 -26.76
C ASP A 674 -0.65 -18.51 -28.22
N ILE A 675 0.43 -19.02 -28.81
CA ILE A 675 0.37 -19.75 -30.08
C ILE A 675 0.65 -21.25 -29.87
N PRO A 676 -0.02 -22.15 -30.64
CA PRO A 676 0.21 -23.59 -30.57
C PRO A 676 1.57 -24.09 -31.08
N ALA A 677 2.32 -23.28 -31.81
CA ALA A 677 3.58 -23.70 -32.43
C ALA A 677 4.64 -24.12 -31.41
N LYS A 678 5.36 -25.19 -31.72
CA LYS A 678 6.35 -25.83 -30.84
C LYS A 678 7.80 -25.58 -31.23
N THR A 679 8.05 -25.14 -32.46
CA THR A 679 9.40 -24.99 -33.02
C THR A 679 9.51 -23.77 -33.91
N ILE A 680 10.68 -23.15 -33.92
CA ILE A 680 11.05 -22.03 -34.81
C ILE A 680 11.83 -22.59 -36.01
N PRO A 681 11.38 -22.44 -37.27
CA PRO A 681 12.15 -22.92 -38.41
C PRO A 681 13.51 -22.22 -38.54
N PRO A 682 14.53 -22.91 -39.09
CA PRO A 682 15.82 -22.28 -39.37
C PRO A 682 15.69 -21.24 -40.50
N GLY A 683 16.57 -20.23 -40.51
CA GLY A 683 16.69 -19.28 -41.63
C GLY A 683 16.08 -17.88 -41.39
N THR A 684 15.52 -17.62 -40.20
CA THR A 684 15.07 -16.28 -39.79
C THR A 684 16.10 -15.63 -38.87
N ASN A 685 16.60 -14.46 -39.25
CA ASN A 685 17.41 -13.61 -38.38
C ASN A 685 16.49 -12.79 -37.46
N ILE A 686 16.57 -13.03 -36.16
CA ILE A 686 15.73 -12.38 -35.13
C ILE A 686 16.61 -11.38 -34.38
N GLY A 687 16.26 -10.10 -34.44
CA GLY A 687 17.14 -9.01 -34.02
C GLY A 687 17.57 -9.00 -32.55
N TYR A 688 16.74 -9.53 -31.62
CA TYR A 688 17.12 -9.53 -30.21
C TYR A 688 16.41 -10.59 -29.35
N VAL A 689 15.16 -10.39 -28.89
CA VAL A 689 14.50 -11.29 -27.91
C VAL A 689 13.20 -11.88 -28.43
N ILE A 690 12.98 -13.16 -28.13
CA ILE A 690 11.72 -13.87 -28.37
C ILE A 690 10.90 -13.88 -27.08
N ASN A 691 9.67 -13.42 -27.16
CA ASN A 691 8.75 -13.27 -26.04
C ASN A 691 7.67 -14.37 -26.10
N VAL A 692 7.62 -15.22 -25.08
CA VAL A 692 6.73 -16.40 -25.02
C VAL A 692 6.16 -16.58 -23.61
N ASN A 693 5.03 -17.28 -23.51
CA ASN A 693 4.43 -17.58 -22.22
C ASN A 693 5.15 -18.75 -21.52
N SER A 694 5.18 -18.71 -20.19
CA SER A 694 5.79 -19.74 -19.34
C SER A 694 5.29 -21.17 -19.57
N TRP A 695 4.08 -21.36 -20.12
CA TRP A 695 3.53 -22.69 -20.45
C TRP A 695 3.91 -23.22 -21.85
N GLN A 696 4.50 -22.40 -22.72
CA GLN A 696 4.95 -22.83 -24.06
C GLN A 696 6.33 -23.52 -23.99
N VAL A 697 6.44 -24.56 -23.15
CA VAL A 697 7.71 -25.20 -22.76
C VAL A 697 8.51 -25.73 -23.95
N GLU A 698 7.85 -26.37 -24.90
CA GLU A 698 8.51 -26.94 -26.09
C GLU A 698 9.12 -25.84 -26.99
N LEU A 699 8.38 -24.74 -27.20
CA LEU A 699 8.84 -23.60 -27.98
C LEU A 699 10.00 -22.88 -27.30
N ILE A 700 9.97 -22.76 -25.97
CA ILE A 700 11.07 -22.21 -25.17
C ILE A 700 12.34 -23.06 -25.32
N GLN A 701 12.20 -24.39 -25.23
CA GLN A 701 13.34 -25.31 -25.36
C GLN A 701 13.96 -25.24 -26.75
N ASP A 702 13.14 -25.25 -27.81
CA ASP A 702 13.60 -25.15 -29.19
C ASP A 702 14.31 -23.81 -29.47
N ALA A 703 13.73 -22.69 -29.01
CA ALA A 703 14.32 -21.36 -29.19
C ALA A 703 15.69 -21.25 -28.49
N LYS A 704 15.82 -21.76 -27.26
CA LYS A 704 17.10 -21.77 -26.52
C LYS A 704 18.12 -22.71 -27.16
N ALA A 705 17.71 -23.88 -27.63
CA ALA A 705 18.59 -24.82 -28.33
C ALA A 705 19.20 -24.21 -29.60
N LYS A 706 18.47 -23.29 -30.24
CA LYS A 706 18.93 -22.54 -31.42
C LYS A 706 19.68 -21.24 -31.09
N GLY A 707 19.91 -20.95 -29.80
CA GLY A 707 20.72 -19.81 -29.35
C GLY A 707 19.97 -18.48 -29.30
N TYR A 708 18.64 -18.46 -29.40
CA TYR A 708 17.88 -17.21 -29.31
C TYR A 708 17.71 -16.75 -27.85
N PRO A 709 17.83 -15.44 -27.55
CA PRO A 709 17.43 -14.87 -26.28
C PRO A 709 15.91 -14.99 -26.10
N VAL A 710 15.46 -15.52 -24.96
CA VAL A 710 14.04 -15.76 -24.69
C VAL A 710 13.61 -15.05 -23.41
N TYR A 711 12.61 -14.17 -23.53
CA TYR A 711 11.85 -13.62 -22.41
C TYR A 711 10.61 -14.48 -22.16
N VAL A 712 10.44 -14.90 -20.91
CA VAL A 712 9.36 -15.80 -20.51
C VAL A 712 8.37 -15.03 -19.62
N ALA A 713 7.16 -14.80 -20.12
CA ALA A 713 6.12 -14.12 -19.36
C ALA A 713 5.43 -15.07 -18.35
N PRO A 714 5.26 -14.65 -17.08
CA PRO A 714 4.60 -15.45 -16.06
C PRO A 714 3.08 -15.50 -16.27
N LYS A 715 2.44 -16.56 -15.78
CA LYS A 715 0.99 -16.83 -15.87
C LYS A 715 0.09 -15.73 -15.28
N SER A 716 0.64 -14.84 -14.45
CA SER A 716 -0.06 -13.74 -13.81
C SER A 716 -0.01 -12.41 -14.57
N ALA A 717 0.63 -12.36 -15.75
CA ALA A 717 0.84 -11.13 -16.52
C ALA A 717 -0.17 -10.89 -17.65
N ILE A 718 -1.28 -11.64 -17.70
CA ILE A 718 -2.34 -11.48 -18.72
C ILE A 718 -3.72 -11.50 -18.06
#